data_AF-A0A854C3C3-F1
#
_entry.id   AF-A0A854C3C3-F1
#
_cell.length_a   1.000
_cell.length_b   1.000
_cell.length_c   1.000
_cell.angle_alpha   90.00
_cell.angle_beta   90.00
_cell.angle_gamma   90.00
#
_symmetry.space_group_name_H-M   'P 1'
#
loop_
_entity.id
_entity.type
_entity.pdbx_description
1 polymer ?
#
loop_
_entity_poly.entity_id
_entity_poly.type
_entity_poly.pdbx_seq_one_letter_code
_entity_poly.pdbx_strand_id
1 'polypeptide(L)'
;MATGWASILTQTPNQKNNDYEMFMEKIRHTTIKNPSIDKNLALFQENGSFSDIDYDDTQMTNWTPIQHIERLSDFVYAYTNEKNKYYQNEDLYQKIVKGLEYWYDVDSESDNWWHNQISEPQKLGVLLIQMRIGKKQIPQELETKILKRIQETGGDPAKWTGANRTDIALHWIYRSCLTQNEADLKTAIDNVFNPVVYTTEEGFQHDNSYFQHGEQLYIGGYGDEILKGVTQVASYALGTQYQLDKEKVKLLSKFMRETYYRTVRGQNMSFDVVGRSVSRPGLLNKRTTTTYAQRMLDIDPAHADEYKAIIARLNRKQPADYQVTASHTHYFRGDYSLHVRPQYNFDVRLASTRTKKCEYGNKENLKTYFMSDGCTNIVQTGDEYFNIFPVWNWCHIPGTTAPQVEKIPMDPKAWGVLGTSTYAGGVSDSIYGATAYAYMDTNPEVNTGAKKSWYFFDNEVVCLGAGIQSTSTYPVHTTVNQCFLKDGILVDKGGKEETLANGSYTLQAPQWVLHDKIGYFFPQKEEVFLTAQTQSGRWYDINTSKSKKEEKMDVFTLGINHGVGPKDGSYAYIVVPGKTSAQEMEAYQKENAIEILSNNAKVQAVRNTKLNVWMVTFFEAGTFKHKELSVTVDKPCVLMVKDINAKSANLHIADPGQTQSPIQVELKIGKKKQALTADFSQTGIYAGATKQYTVKL
;
A
#
# COMPACT_ATOMS: atom_id res chain seq x y z
N MET A 1 22.31 -8.84 16.84
CA MET A 1 23.66 -8.23 16.74
C MET A 1 23.55 -6.99 15.88
N ALA A 2 23.47 -5.84 16.53
CA ALA A 2 23.48 -4.52 15.90
C ALA A 2 24.93 -4.08 15.82
N THR A 3 25.49 -3.96 14.62
CA THR A 3 26.80 -3.34 14.40
C THR A 3 26.56 -1.86 14.19
N GLY A 4 26.95 -1.06 15.18
CA GLY A 4 26.81 0.39 15.19
C GLY A 4 27.68 1.05 14.13
N TRP A 5 27.10 2.03 13.47
CA TRP A 5 27.79 3.02 12.65
C TRP A 5 28.38 4.07 13.58
N ALA A 6 29.56 3.81 14.14
CA ALA A 6 30.36 4.82 14.83
C ALA A 6 31.82 4.35 14.91
N SER A 7 32.74 5.26 14.55
CA SER A 7 34.20 5.11 14.36
C SER A 7 34.56 4.44 13.03
N ILE A 8 35.30 5.06 12.11
CA ILE A 8 36.49 5.91 12.26
C ILE A 8 36.45 7.03 11.20
N LEU A 9 36.41 8.30 11.63
CA LEU A 9 36.76 9.46 10.79
C LEU A 9 37.89 10.20 11.49
N THR A 10 39.12 9.77 11.26
CA THR A 10 40.30 10.62 11.50
C THR A 10 40.63 11.29 10.17
N GLN A 11 40.06 12.48 9.94
CA GLN A 11 40.35 13.31 8.77
C GLN A 11 41.77 13.87 8.88
N THR A 12 42.59 13.61 7.86
CA THR A 12 43.77 14.43 7.55
C THR A 12 43.32 15.60 6.68
N PRO A 13 43.74 16.85 6.97
CA PRO A 13 43.20 18.01 6.28
C PRO A 13 43.99 18.28 4.99
N ASN A 14 43.61 17.63 3.88
CA ASN A 14 43.80 18.16 2.51
C ASN A 14 43.19 17.36 1.33
N GLN A 15 42.27 16.42 1.55
CA GLN A 15 41.43 15.90 0.45
C GLN A 15 40.11 16.69 0.41
N LYS A 16 39.86 17.44 -0.67
CA LYS A 16 38.47 17.76 -1.04
C LYS A 16 37.70 16.43 -1.03
N ASN A 17 36.61 16.33 -0.27
CA ASN A 17 35.75 15.15 -0.23
C ASN A 17 35.48 14.67 -1.65
N ASN A 18 36.06 13.53 -2.04
CA ASN A 18 35.79 12.93 -3.34
C ASN A 18 34.44 12.23 -3.26
N ASP A 19 33.37 12.94 -3.64
CA ASP A 19 32.01 12.41 -3.60
C ASP A 19 31.90 11.07 -4.34
N TYR A 20 32.61 10.89 -5.46
CA TYR A 20 32.62 9.62 -6.20
C TYR A 20 33.15 8.46 -5.34
N GLU A 21 34.21 8.69 -4.56
CA GLU A 21 34.73 7.67 -3.65
C GLU A 21 33.75 7.38 -2.51
N MET A 22 33.09 8.41 -1.97
CA MET A 22 32.06 8.24 -0.94
C MET A 22 30.87 7.40 -1.45
N PHE A 23 30.43 7.64 -2.69
CA PHE A 23 29.41 6.82 -3.35
C PHE A 23 29.89 5.36 -3.46
N MET A 24 31.09 5.15 -4.01
CA MET A 24 31.64 3.81 -4.20
C MET A 24 31.82 3.05 -2.89
N GLU A 25 32.30 3.71 -1.83
CA GLU A 25 32.44 3.12 -0.50
C GLU A 25 31.10 2.60 0.04
N LYS A 26 30.06 3.42 -0.03
CA LYS A 26 28.72 3.03 0.44
C LYS A 26 28.10 1.94 -0.41
N ILE A 27 28.29 1.99 -1.73
CA ILE A 27 27.85 0.94 -2.64
C ILE A 27 28.50 -0.40 -2.21
N ARG A 28 29.82 -0.43 -2.01
CA ARG A 28 30.54 -1.62 -1.51
C ARG A 28 30.00 -2.11 -0.17
N HIS A 29 29.75 -1.20 0.78
CA HIS A 29 29.20 -1.57 2.09
C HIS A 29 27.81 -2.21 2.00
N THR A 30 27.00 -1.87 1.00
CA THR A 30 25.69 -2.51 0.78
C THR A 30 25.76 -3.89 0.12
N THR A 31 26.92 -4.29 -0.42
CA THR A 31 27.05 -5.51 -1.23
C THR A 31 28.14 -6.48 -0.74
N ILE A 32 28.66 -6.31 0.48
CA ILE A 32 29.71 -7.16 1.05
C ILE A 32 29.31 -8.65 1.04
N LYS A 33 30.15 -9.49 0.45
CA LYS A 33 30.01 -10.96 0.42
C LYS A 33 31.33 -11.66 0.71
N ASN A 34 31.26 -12.89 1.19
CA ASN A 34 32.39 -13.82 1.30
C ASN A 34 32.01 -15.18 0.67
N PRO A 35 31.96 -15.26 -0.67
CA PRO A 35 31.45 -16.45 -1.35
C PRO A 35 32.47 -17.60 -1.36
N SER A 36 31.96 -18.82 -1.39
CA SER A 36 32.77 -19.99 -1.81
C SER A 36 32.72 -20.09 -3.33
N ILE A 37 33.89 -20.11 -3.97
CA ILE A 37 34.00 -20.05 -5.44
C ILE A 37 34.57 -21.33 -6.07
N ASP A 38 34.87 -22.35 -5.26
CA ASP A 38 35.55 -23.58 -5.70
C ASP A 38 34.83 -24.29 -6.84
N LYS A 39 33.50 -24.41 -6.73
CA LYS A 39 32.68 -25.05 -7.75
C LYS A 39 32.75 -24.28 -9.07
N ASN A 40 32.69 -22.96 -9.02
CA ASN A 40 32.73 -22.11 -10.21
C ASN A 40 34.12 -22.09 -10.81
N LEU A 41 35.18 -22.11 -9.99
CA LEU A 41 36.57 -22.23 -10.47
C LEU A 41 36.81 -23.53 -11.25
N ALA A 42 36.21 -24.64 -10.81
CA ALA A 42 36.32 -25.93 -11.52
C ALA A 42 35.65 -25.92 -12.91
N LEU A 43 34.75 -24.97 -13.16
CA LEU A 43 34.04 -24.80 -14.43
C LEU A 43 34.69 -23.73 -15.33
N PHE A 44 35.64 -22.95 -14.79
CA PHE A 44 36.29 -21.85 -15.50
C PHE A 44 37.35 -22.38 -16.48
N GLN A 45 37.28 -21.95 -17.74
CA GLN A 45 38.13 -22.40 -18.82
C GLN A 45 39.28 -21.41 -19.09
N GLU A 46 40.34 -21.88 -19.77
CA GLU A 46 41.52 -21.06 -20.10
C GLU A 46 41.19 -19.84 -20.98
N ASN A 47 40.15 -19.93 -21.81
CA ASN A 47 39.71 -18.82 -22.67
C ASN A 47 38.91 -17.74 -21.91
N GLY A 48 38.56 -17.95 -20.64
CA GLY A 48 37.76 -17.04 -19.83
C GLY A 48 36.28 -17.41 -19.68
N SER A 49 35.80 -18.45 -20.37
CA SER A 49 34.41 -18.88 -20.29
C SER A 49 34.16 -19.85 -19.12
N PHE A 50 32.89 -20.18 -18.90
CA PHE A 50 32.48 -21.29 -18.04
C PHE A 50 31.89 -22.42 -18.90
N SER A 51 32.28 -23.67 -18.65
CA SER A 51 31.91 -24.84 -19.47
C SER A 51 30.44 -25.24 -19.46
N ASP A 52 29.66 -24.71 -18.53
CA ASP A 52 28.26 -25.03 -18.31
C ASP A 52 27.31 -23.87 -18.68
N ILE A 53 27.82 -22.80 -19.28
CA ILE A 53 27.03 -21.67 -19.74
C ILE A 53 26.88 -21.74 -21.27
N ASP A 54 25.65 -21.69 -21.73
CA ASP A 54 25.30 -21.49 -23.15
C ASP A 54 25.29 -19.99 -23.43
N TYR A 55 26.30 -19.49 -24.16
CA TYR A 55 26.45 -18.06 -24.45
C TYR A 55 25.62 -17.58 -25.64
N ASP A 56 25.04 -18.51 -26.41
CA ASP A 56 24.14 -18.22 -27.53
C ASP A 56 22.66 -18.14 -27.07
N ASP A 57 22.38 -18.45 -25.81
CA ASP A 57 21.04 -18.34 -25.21
C ASP A 57 20.58 -16.88 -25.19
N THR A 58 19.42 -16.62 -25.79
CA THR A 58 18.78 -15.30 -25.91
C THR A 58 17.47 -15.21 -25.13
N GLN A 59 17.12 -16.22 -24.33
CA GLN A 59 15.80 -16.31 -23.70
C GLN A 59 15.39 -15.05 -22.93
N MET A 60 14.12 -14.65 -23.08
CA MET A 60 13.53 -13.49 -22.39
C MET A 60 13.46 -13.65 -20.86
N THR A 61 13.47 -14.88 -20.37
CA THR A 61 13.39 -15.22 -18.95
C THR A 61 14.41 -16.30 -18.64
N ASN A 62 15.04 -16.24 -17.46
CA ASN A 62 16.12 -17.15 -17.07
C ASN A 62 17.30 -17.15 -18.04
N TRP A 63 17.58 -16.00 -18.66
CA TRP A 63 18.72 -15.80 -19.56
C TRP A 63 20.02 -16.26 -18.89
N THR A 64 20.55 -17.40 -19.31
CA THR A 64 21.64 -18.09 -18.60
C THR A 64 23.02 -17.45 -18.74
N PRO A 65 23.37 -16.71 -19.82
CA PRO A 65 24.67 -16.03 -19.93
C PRO A 65 24.97 -15.08 -18.78
N ILE A 66 23.96 -14.44 -18.17
CA ILE A 66 24.16 -13.53 -17.02
C ILE A 66 24.89 -14.18 -15.84
N GLN A 67 24.81 -15.52 -15.72
CA GLN A 67 25.52 -16.27 -14.68
C GLN A 67 27.03 -16.09 -14.79
N HIS A 68 27.57 -15.81 -15.97
CA HIS A 68 28.99 -15.50 -16.16
C HIS A 68 29.39 -14.32 -15.29
N ILE A 69 28.66 -13.19 -15.41
CA ILE A 69 28.91 -11.98 -14.63
C ILE A 69 28.62 -12.20 -13.13
N GLU A 70 27.61 -12.99 -12.78
CA GLU A 70 27.34 -13.32 -11.37
C GLU A 70 28.50 -14.10 -10.73
N ARG A 71 29.06 -15.08 -11.45
CA ARG A 71 30.22 -15.86 -10.98
C ARG A 71 31.49 -15.02 -10.92
N LEU A 72 31.72 -14.14 -11.91
CA LEU A 72 32.82 -13.19 -11.86
C LEU A 72 32.67 -12.21 -10.69
N SER A 73 31.45 -11.75 -10.39
CA SER A 73 31.20 -10.93 -9.21
C SER A 73 31.60 -11.68 -7.93
N ASP A 74 31.29 -12.96 -7.82
CA ASP A 74 31.71 -13.77 -6.67
C ASP A 74 33.24 -13.95 -6.62
N PHE A 75 33.91 -14.11 -7.77
CA PHE A 75 35.37 -14.12 -7.84
C PHE A 75 35.96 -12.80 -7.34
N VAL A 76 35.39 -11.67 -7.74
CA VAL A 76 35.80 -10.34 -7.26
C VAL A 76 35.62 -10.20 -5.75
N TYR A 77 34.50 -10.66 -5.18
CA TYR A 77 34.32 -10.65 -3.72
C TYR A 77 35.32 -11.56 -3.00
N ALA A 78 35.60 -12.75 -3.55
CA ALA A 78 36.61 -13.64 -2.99
C ALA A 78 38.03 -13.04 -3.07
N TYR A 79 38.36 -12.33 -4.15
CA TYR A 79 39.64 -11.66 -4.33
C TYR A 79 39.84 -10.47 -3.38
N THR A 80 38.77 -9.75 -3.04
CA THR A 80 38.83 -8.50 -2.27
C THR A 80 38.49 -8.64 -0.79
N ASN A 81 37.97 -9.78 -0.34
CA ASN A 81 37.58 -10.01 1.04
C ASN A 81 38.72 -10.66 1.84
N GLU A 82 39.22 -9.96 2.87
CA GLU A 82 40.34 -10.40 3.72
C GLU A 82 40.11 -11.75 4.42
N LYS A 83 38.85 -12.15 4.61
CA LYS A 83 38.47 -13.42 5.25
C LYS A 83 38.35 -14.57 4.25
N ASN A 84 38.51 -14.32 2.95
CA ASN A 84 38.42 -15.35 1.93
C ASN A 84 39.79 -16.00 1.68
N LYS A 85 39.80 -17.31 1.40
CA LYS A 85 41.04 -18.05 1.10
C LYS A 85 41.73 -17.59 -0.19
N TYR A 86 41.01 -16.92 -1.08
CA TYR A 86 41.54 -16.36 -2.32
C TYR A 86 41.85 -14.86 -2.25
N TYR A 87 41.88 -14.30 -1.03
CA TYR A 87 42.19 -12.88 -0.85
C TYR A 87 43.51 -12.51 -1.54
N GLN A 88 43.45 -11.53 -2.44
CA GLN A 88 44.56 -11.03 -3.24
C GLN A 88 45.32 -12.10 -4.05
N ASN A 89 44.70 -13.25 -4.33
CA ASN A 89 45.31 -14.32 -5.10
C ASN A 89 45.54 -13.91 -6.56
N GLU A 90 46.78 -14.04 -7.04
CA GLU A 90 47.18 -13.59 -8.38
C GLU A 90 46.50 -14.40 -9.50
N ASP A 91 46.40 -15.72 -9.33
CA ASP A 91 45.75 -16.60 -10.31
C ASP A 91 44.25 -16.28 -10.44
N LEU A 92 43.56 -16.03 -9.32
CA LEU A 92 42.17 -15.58 -9.34
C LEU A 92 42.01 -14.22 -10.03
N TYR A 93 42.93 -13.27 -9.80
CA TYR A 93 42.92 -11.98 -10.50
C TYR A 93 43.01 -12.17 -12.02
N GLN A 94 43.93 -13.02 -12.50
CA GLN A 94 44.06 -13.29 -13.94
C GLN A 94 42.77 -13.92 -14.50
N LYS A 95 42.12 -14.82 -13.77
CA LYS A 95 40.81 -15.38 -14.16
C LYS A 95 39.70 -14.32 -14.22
N ILE A 96 39.66 -13.38 -13.28
CA ILE A 96 38.69 -12.27 -13.31
C ILE A 96 38.88 -11.44 -14.57
N VAL A 97 40.12 -11.04 -14.88
CA VAL A 97 40.42 -10.26 -16.08
C VAL A 97 40.06 -11.04 -17.34
N LYS A 98 40.46 -12.32 -17.42
CA LYS A 98 40.19 -13.18 -18.58
C LYS A 98 38.69 -13.41 -18.80
N GLY A 99 37.92 -13.57 -17.73
CA GLY A 99 36.47 -13.68 -17.82
C GLY A 99 35.81 -12.40 -18.33
N LEU A 100 36.25 -11.23 -17.83
CA LEU A 100 35.74 -9.95 -18.32
C LEU A 100 36.09 -9.69 -19.79
N GLU A 101 37.28 -10.08 -20.25
CA GLU A 101 37.64 -10.08 -21.68
C GLU A 101 36.67 -10.96 -22.47
N TYR A 102 36.48 -12.21 -22.04
CA TYR A 102 35.59 -13.15 -22.71
C TYR A 102 34.15 -12.62 -22.79
N TRP A 103 33.62 -12.07 -21.69
CA TRP A 103 32.28 -11.48 -21.66
C TRP A 103 32.14 -10.32 -22.64
N TYR A 104 33.15 -9.46 -22.73
CA TYR A 104 33.14 -8.35 -23.67
C TYR A 104 33.13 -8.86 -25.12
N ASP A 105 33.96 -9.86 -25.42
CA ASP A 105 34.12 -10.39 -26.78
C ASP A 105 32.93 -11.22 -27.26
N VAL A 106 32.28 -11.98 -26.37
CA VAL A 106 31.14 -12.84 -26.74
C VAL A 106 29.85 -12.05 -26.95
N ASP A 107 29.74 -10.87 -26.32
CA ASP A 107 28.63 -9.92 -26.52
C ASP A 107 27.23 -10.54 -26.43
N SER A 108 27.02 -11.47 -25.50
CA SER A 108 25.72 -12.12 -25.32
C SER A 108 24.63 -11.09 -24.97
N GLU A 109 23.46 -11.20 -25.61
CA GLU A 109 22.28 -10.40 -25.33
C GLU A 109 21.04 -11.27 -25.09
N SER A 110 20.10 -10.77 -24.28
CA SER A 110 18.77 -11.36 -24.13
C SER A 110 17.77 -10.67 -25.06
N ASP A 111 16.78 -11.41 -25.55
CA ASP A 111 15.58 -10.87 -26.19
C ASP A 111 14.76 -9.96 -25.25
N ASN A 112 15.02 -10.02 -23.93
CA ASN A 112 14.43 -9.12 -22.95
C ASN A 112 15.39 -7.98 -22.60
N TRP A 113 15.02 -6.77 -23.08
CA TRP A 113 15.73 -5.52 -22.85
C TRP A 113 16.14 -5.29 -21.39
N TRP A 114 15.37 -5.78 -20.40
CA TRP A 114 15.66 -5.59 -18.99
C TRP A 114 17.01 -6.20 -18.58
N HIS A 115 17.37 -7.36 -19.14
CA HIS A 115 18.67 -7.97 -18.85
C HIS A 115 19.81 -7.09 -19.35
N ASN A 116 19.68 -6.59 -20.57
CA ASN A 116 20.72 -5.84 -21.28
C ASN A 116 20.84 -4.40 -20.75
N GLN A 117 19.72 -3.75 -20.39
CA GLN A 117 19.70 -2.35 -19.97
C GLN A 117 19.78 -2.16 -18.45
N ILE A 118 19.48 -3.18 -17.65
CA ILE A 118 19.44 -3.06 -16.19
C ILE A 118 20.33 -4.10 -15.51
N SER A 119 20.07 -5.40 -15.74
CA SER A 119 20.69 -6.47 -14.94
C SER A 119 22.20 -6.53 -15.12
N GLU A 120 22.66 -6.61 -16.37
CA GLU A 120 24.08 -6.68 -16.71
C GLU A 120 24.80 -5.37 -16.34
N PRO A 121 24.35 -4.17 -16.77
CA PRO A 121 24.95 -2.89 -16.39
C PRO A 121 25.14 -2.69 -14.89
N GLN A 122 24.14 -3.01 -14.07
CA GLN A 122 24.25 -2.88 -12.63
C GLN A 122 25.30 -3.84 -12.05
N LYS A 123 25.30 -5.11 -12.48
CA LYS A 123 26.25 -6.11 -11.99
C LYS A 123 27.68 -5.75 -12.36
N LEU A 124 27.92 -5.37 -13.61
CA LEU A 124 29.23 -4.91 -14.07
C LEU A 124 29.69 -3.67 -13.30
N GLY A 125 28.81 -2.67 -13.11
CA GLY A 125 29.13 -1.47 -12.34
C GLY A 125 29.55 -1.79 -10.89
N VAL A 126 28.78 -2.62 -10.18
CA VAL A 126 29.12 -3.04 -8.80
C VAL A 126 30.41 -3.86 -8.77
N LEU A 127 30.60 -4.77 -9.72
CA LEU A 127 31.82 -5.58 -9.83
C LEU A 127 33.06 -4.69 -9.99
N LEU A 128 33.02 -3.73 -10.91
CA LEU A 128 34.12 -2.79 -11.13
C LEU A 128 34.38 -1.90 -9.91
N ILE A 129 33.31 -1.41 -9.25
CA ILE A 129 33.42 -0.66 -7.99
C ILE A 129 34.09 -1.49 -6.89
N GLN A 130 33.76 -2.77 -6.78
CA GLN A 130 34.36 -3.67 -5.79
C GLN A 130 35.85 -3.92 -6.12
N MET A 131 36.22 -4.03 -7.40
CA MET A 131 37.61 -4.18 -7.80
C MET A 131 38.50 -2.99 -7.41
N ARG A 132 37.93 -1.79 -7.19
CA ARG A 132 38.67 -0.59 -6.74
C ARG A 132 39.45 -0.77 -5.44
N ILE A 133 39.06 -1.72 -4.58
CA ILE A 133 39.79 -2.03 -3.33
C ILE A 133 40.72 -3.24 -3.46
N GLY A 134 40.78 -3.88 -4.63
CA GLY A 134 41.68 -4.99 -4.90
C GLY A 134 43.14 -4.57 -4.98
N LYS A 135 44.04 -5.50 -4.66
CA LYS A 135 45.50 -5.29 -4.77
C LYS A 135 45.92 -4.89 -6.19
N LYS A 136 45.27 -5.48 -7.19
CA LYS A 136 45.36 -5.10 -8.61
C LYS A 136 44.00 -4.66 -9.11
N GLN A 137 44.02 -3.64 -9.95
CA GLN A 137 42.85 -3.08 -10.62
C GLN A 137 42.65 -3.76 -11.98
N ILE A 138 41.41 -3.76 -12.48
CA ILE A 138 41.14 -4.19 -13.86
C ILE A 138 41.99 -3.34 -14.83
N PRO A 139 42.60 -3.93 -15.87
CA PRO A 139 43.34 -3.17 -16.87
C PRO A 139 42.49 -2.03 -17.43
N GLN A 140 43.06 -0.81 -17.45
CA GLN A 140 42.31 0.42 -17.78
C GLN A 140 41.63 0.35 -19.15
N GLU A 141 42.26 -0.27 -20.14
CA GLU A 141 41.68 -0.45 -21.47
C GLU A 141 40.41 -1.32 -21.44
N LEU A 142 40.46 -2.46 -20.74
CA LEU A 142 39.33 -3.37 -20.59
C LEU A 142 38.19 -2.70 -19.81
N GLU A 143 38.51 -2.01 -18.71
CA GLU A 143 37.51 -1.28 -17.94
C GLU A 143 36.84 -0.18 -18.78
N THR A 144 37.61 0.56 -19.60
CA THR A 144 37.07 1.59 -20.50
C THR A 144 36.12 0.98 -21.53
N LYS A 145 36.48 -0.17 -22.11
CA LYS A 145 35.61 -0.90 -23.06
C LYS A 145 34.29 -1.33 -22.42
N ILE A 146 34.35 -1.90 -21.22
CA ILE A 146 33.16 -2.33 -20.47
C ILE A 146 32.27 -1.13 -20.12
N LEU A 147 32.84 -0.05 -19.61
CA LEU A 147 32.08 1.16 -19.24
C LEU A 147 31.44 1.82 -20.46
N LYS A 148 32.13 1.81 -21.62
CA LYS A 148 31.58 2.28 -22.89
C LYS A 148 30.40 1.42 -23.36
N ARG A 149 30.52 0.08 -23.30
CA ARG A 149 29.40 -0.85 -23.57
C ARG A 149 28.20 -0.50 -22.70
N ILE A 150 28.39 -0.40 -21.38
CA ILE A 150 27.31 -0.04 -20.43
C ILE A 150 26.68 1.31 -20.80
N GLN A 151 27.46 2.28 -21.25
CA GLN A 151 26.93 3.58 -21.68
C GLN A 151 26.09 3.48 -22.96
N GLU A 152 26.50 2.65 -23.93
CA GLU A 152 25.85 2.50 -25.23
C GLU A 152 24.59 1.61 -25.15
N THR A 153 24.63 0.54 -24.34
CA THR A 153 23.54 -0.45 -24.25
C THR A 153 22.66 -0.29 -23.01
N GLY A 154 23.14 0.37 -21.95
CA GLY A 154 22.49 0.43 -20.64
C GLY A 154 21.22 1.28 -20.52
N GLY A 155 20.61 1.72 -21.62
CA GLY A 155 19.39 2.52 -21.56
C GLY A 155 19.55 3.91 -20.91
N ASP A 156 18.47 4.68 -20.93
CA ASP A 156 18.41 6.07 -20.47
C ASP A 156 17.30 6.21 -19.43
N PRO A 157 17.61 6.63 -18.18
CA PRO A 157 16.63 6.66 -17.11
C PRO A 157 15.48 7.62 -17.42
N ALA A 158 15.70 8.67 -18.22
CA ALA A 158 14.65 9.64 -18.57
C ALA A 158 13.55 9.04 -19.46
N LYS A 159 13.80 7.91 -20.13
CA LYS A 159 12.83 7.22 -20.99
C LYS A 159 11.89 6.27 -20.23
N TRP A 160 12.08 6.13 -18.92
CA TRP A 160 11.37 5.17 -18.09
C TRP A 160 10.69 5.82 -16.88
N THR A 161 9.80 5.06 -16.24
CA THR A 161 9.11 5.46 -15.02
C THR A 161 9.29 4.39 -13.92
N GLY A 162 8.95 4.74 -12.68
CA GLY A 162 8.97 3.81 -11.54
C GLY A 162 10.30 3.08 -11.34
N ALA A 163 10.21 1.76 -11.08
CA ALA A 163 11.37 0.89 -10.83
C ALA A 163 12.43 0.97 -11.93
N ASN A 164 12.01 0.90 -13.20
CA ASN A 164 12.91 0.87 -14.35
C ASN A 164 13.75 2.15 -14.44
N ARG A 165 13.13 3.33 -14.19
CA ARG A 165 13.86 4.60 -14.12
C ARG A 165 14.94 4.57 -13.04
N THR A 166 14.58 4.11 -11.85
CA THR A 166 15.52 4.05 -10.73
C THR A 166 16.62 3.01 -10.93
N ASP A 167 16.29 1.85 -11.50
CA ASP A 167 17.23 0.77 -11.76
C ASP A 167 18.24 1.16 -12.86
N ILE A 168 17.81 1.86 -13.90
CA ILE A 168 18.73 2.42 -14.91
C ILE A 168 19.60 3.52 -14.29
N ALA A 169 19.00 4.41 -13.50
CA ALA A 169 19.76 5.46 -12.82
C ALA A 169 20.85 4.89 -11.89
N LEU A 170 20.65 3.71 -11.29
CA LEU A 170 21.66 3.07 -10.44
C LEU A 170 22.95 2.75 -11.19
N HIS A 171 22.89 2.09 -12.36
CA HIS A 171 24.13 1.81 -13.09
C HIS A 171 24.71 3.07 -13.76
N TRP A 172 23.89 4.11 -14.01
CA TRP A 172 24.40 5.44 -14.35
C TRP A 172 25.21 6.04 -13.19
N ILE A 173 24.75 5.94 -11.95
CA ILE A 173 25.53 6.37 -10.77
C ILE A 173 26.84 5.58 -10.71
N TYR A 174 26.79 4.25 -10.89
CA TYR A 174 27.98 3.40 -10.81
C TYR A 174 29.03 3.76 -11.86
N ARG A 175 28.65 3.82 -13.14
CA ARG A 175 29.56 4.16 -14.23
C ARG A 175 30.08 5.59 -14.09
N SER A 176 29.26 6.52 -13.59
CA SER A 176 29.68 7.91 -13.38
C SER A 176 30.68 8.05 -12.24
N CYS A 177 30.56 7.25 -11.17
CA CYS A 177 31.58 7.23 -10.11
C CYS A 177 32.90 6.63 -10.58
N LEU A 178 32.84 5.55 -11.37
CA LEU A 178 34.02 4.89 -11.95
C LEU A 178 34.77 5.78 -12.95
N THR A 179 34.05 6.62 -13.70
CA THR A 179 34.59 7.54 -14.72
C THR A 179 34.77 8.98 -14.23
N GLN A 180 34.34 9.30 -13.01
CA GLN A 180 34.25 10.67 -12.47
C GLN A 180 33.49 11.63 -13.39
N ASN A 181 32.39 11.15 -14.01
CA ASN A 181 31.54 11.95 -14.89
C ASN A 181 30.45 12.68 -14.09
N GLU A 182 30.67 13.97 -13.83
CA GLU A 182 29.74 14.84 -13.09
C GLU A 182 28.37 14.98 -13.77
N ALA A 183 28.34 15.15 -15.10
CA ALA A 183 27.11 15.41 -15.84
C ALA A 183 26.16 14.20 -15.80
N ASP A 184 26.69 12.99 -16.00
CA ASP A 184 25.92 11.76 -15.96
C ASP A 184 25.47 11.42 -14.54
N LEU A 185 26.33 11.65 -13.53
CA LEU A 185 25.97 11.46 -12.13
C LEU A 185 24.80 12.37 -11.74
N LYS A 186 24.90 13.67 -12.06
CA LYS A 186 23.83 14.63 -11.78
C LYS A 186 22.53 14.22 -12.46
N THR A 187 22.60 13.83 -13.73
CA THR A 187 21.43 13.39 -14.50
C THR A 187 20.76 12.16 -13.85
N ALA A 188 21.56 11.20 -13.40
CA ALA A 188 21.04 10.00 -12.73
C ALA A 188 20.37 10.33 -11.38
N ILE A 189 21.02 11.16 -10.56
CA ILE A 189 20.48 11.61 -9.26
C ILE A 189 19.17 12.37 -9.45
N ASP A 190 19.13 13.32 -10.39
CA ASP A 190 17.93 14.11 -10.69
C ASP A 190 16.77 13.22 -11.15
N ASN A 191 17.04 12.19 -11.97
CA ASN A 191 16.01 11.24 -12.39
C ASN A 191 15.38 10.46 -11.23
N VAL A 192 16.15 10.19 -10.16
CA VAL A 192 15.65 9.48 -8.98
C VAL A 192 14.95 10.44 -8.01
N PHE A 193 15.46 11.65 -7.83
CA PHE A 193 14.97 12.58 -6.80
C PHE A 193 13.89 13.55 -7.28
N ASN A 194 13.83 13.89 -8.57
CA ASN A 194 12.80 14.80 -9.10
C ASN A 194 11.36 14.33 -8.82
N PRO A 195 11.03 13.02 -8.92
CA PRO A 195 9.70 12.52 -8.56
C PRO A 195 9.29 12.71 -7.09
N VAL A 196 10.24 12.99 -6.19
CA VAL A 196 9.98 13.25 -4.76
C VAL A 196 9.50 14.70 -4.60
N VAL A 197 8.27 14.96 -5.03
CA VAL A 197 7.57 16.24 -4.91
C VAL A 197 6.07 15.96 -4.82
N TYR A 198 5.32 16.84 -4.15
CA TYR A 198 3.87 16.78 -4.24
C TYR A 198 3.39 17.22 -5.63
N THR A 199 2.45 16.47 -6.17
CA THR A 199 1.90 16.68 -7.51
C THR A 199 0.40 16.43 -7.51
N THR A 200 -0.25 16.80 -8.62
CA THR A 200 -1.64 16.44 -8.94
C THR A 200 -1.74 15.31 -9.96
N GLU A 201 -0.63 14.97 -10.62
CA GLU A 201 -0.48 13.88 -11.58
C GLU A 201 -0.06 12.58 -10.86
N GLU A 202 0.53 11.62 -11.58
CA GLU A 202 1.18 10.45 -10.95
C GLU A 202 2.28 10.84 -9.96
N GLY A 203 2.33 10.16 -8.81
CA GLY A 203 3.32 10.40 -7.75
C GLY A 203 2.70 10.73 -6.40
N PHE A 204 3.46 11.42 -5.55
CA PHE A 204 3.04 11.79 -4.20
C PHE A 204 2.00 12.91 -4.23
N GLN A 205 0.83 12.66 -3.64
CA GLN A 205 -0.29 13.59 -3.66
C GLN A 205 -0.28 14.53 -2.45
N HIS A 206 -0.91 15.69 -2.57
CA HIS A 206 -0.98 16.70 -1.50
C HIS A 206 -1.76 16.24 -0.24
N ASP A 207 -2.52 15.16 -0.31
CA ASP A 207 -3.15 14.48 0.83
C ASP A 207 -2.27 13.35 1.42
N ASN A 208 -1.02 13.25 0.96
CA ASN A 208 -0.05 12.20 1.29
C ASN A 208 -0.38 10.81 0.73
N SER A 209 -1.36 10.65 -0.16
CA SER A 209 -1.54 9.41 -0.94
C SER A 209 -0.50 9.30 -2.08
N TYR A 210 -0.51 8.17 -2.81
CA TYR A 210 0.38 7.96 -3.95
C TYR A 210 -0.40 7.40 -5.14
N PHE A 211 -0.13 7.97 -6.33
CA PHE A 211 -0.78 7.62 -7.58
C PHE A 211 0.17 7.02 -8.62
N GLN A 212 -0.34 6.05 -9.39
CA GLN A 212 0.32 5.53 -10.58
C GLN A 212 -0.71 5.04 -11.60
N HIS A 213 -0.41 5.14 -12.89
CA HIS A 213 -1.33 4.91 -14.01
C HIS A 213 -2.48 5.90 -14.02
N GLY A 214 -2.15 7.19 -13.96
CA GLY A 214 -3.08 8.29 -13.69
C GLY A 214 -3.50 8.34 -12.21
N GLU A 215 -4.71 8.82 -11.96
CA GLU A 215 -5.29 9.08 -10.62
C GLU A 215 -5.78 7.79 -9.93
N GLN A 216 -4.92 6.76 -9.89
CA GLN A 216 -5.22 5.48 -9.26
C GLN A 216 -4.39 5.28 -8.00
N LEU A 217 -5.06 4.93 -6.90
CA LEU A 217 -4.42 4.66 -5.62
C LEU A 217 -3.41 3.49 -5.70
N TYR A 218 -2.16 3.77 -5.35
CA TYR A 218 -1.02 2.85 -5.40
C TYR A 218 -0.03 3.09 -4.25
N ILE A 219 -0.52 3.16 -3.00
CA ILE A 219 0.34 3.35 -1.82
C ILE A 219 1.40 2.24 -1.74
N GLY A 220 1.01 0.99 -2.03
CA GLY A 220 1.92 -0.13 -2.24
C GLY A 220 2.02 -0.53 -3.71
N GLY A 221 2.78 -1.58 -4.04
CA GLY A 221 3.02 -1.94 -5.44
C GLY A 221 3.96 -0.92 -6.08
N TYR A 222 3.45 0.04 -6.85
CA TYR A 222 4.29 1.11 -7.39
C TYR A 222 4.89 2.02 -6.31
N GLY A 223 4.19 2.21 -5.19
CA GLY A 223 4.77 2.85 -4.00
C GLY A 223 5.97 2.07 -3.42
N ASP A 224 6.01 0.74 -3.54
CA ASP A 224 7.17 -0.07 -3.13
C ASP A 224 8.38 0.28 -4.01
N GLU A 225 8.17 0.38 -5.32
CA GLU A 225 9.23 0.61 -6.31
C GLU A 225 9.88 1.99 -6.18
N ILE A 226 9.07 3.05 -6.01
CA ILE A 226 9.62 4.40 -5.82
C ILE A 226 10.39 4.50 -4.50
N LEU A 227 9.89 3.90 -3.42
CA LEU A 227 10.57 3.91 -2.12
C LEU A 227 11.86 3.10 -2.14
N LYS A 228 11.88 1.95 -2.81
CA LYS A 228 13.09 1.14 -3.02
C LYS A 228 14.20 1.99 -3.65
N GLY A 229 13.92 2.60 -4.80
CA GLY A 229 14.90 3.35 -5.58
C GLY A 229 15.37 4.63 -4.88
N VAL A 230 14.43 5.45 -4.40
CA VAL A 230 14.75 6.72 -3.75
C VAL A 230 15.56 6.52 -2.47
N THR A 231 15.13 5.62 -1.58
CA THR A 231 15.86 5.38 -0.32
C THR A 231 17.25 4.81 -0.58
N GLN A 232 17.41 3.96 -1.60
CA GLN A 232 18.71 3.41 -1.98
C GLN A 232 19.69 4.50 -2.40
N VAL A 233 19.29 5.32 -3.37
CA VAL A 233 20.16 6.38 -3.89
C VAL A 233 20.40 7.46 -2.84
N ALA A 234 19.40 7.80 -2.03
CA ALA A 234 19.56 8.72 -0.91
C ALA A 234 20.60 8.21 0.11
N SER A 235 20.63 6.90 0.40
CA SER A 235 21.65 6.33 1.29
C SER A 235 23.06 6.46 0.72
N TYR A 236 23.24 6.25 -0.58
CA TYR A 236 24.52 6.44 -1.27
C TYR A 236 24.93 7.93 -1.26
N ALA A 237 24.00 8.83 -1.55
CA ALA A 237 24.30 10.26 -1.68
C ALA A 237 24.50 11.00 -0.33
N LEU A 238 24.12 10.42 0.81
CA LEU A 238 24.16 11.07 2.13
C LEU A 238 25.54 11.69 2.47
N GLY A 239 25.62 12.98 2.79
CA GLY A 239 26.90 13.64 3.11
C GLY A 239 27.79 13.99 1.91
N THR A 240 27.34 13.72 0.67
CA THR A 240 27.92 14.26 -0.57
C THR A 240 27.19 15.54 -0.99
N GLN A 241 27.69 16.25 -1.99
CA GLN A 241 26.95 17.39 -2.56
C GLN A 241 25.63 16.98 -3.25
N TYR A 242 25.45 15.70 -3.56
CA TYR A 242 24.28 15.13 -4.21
C TYR A 242 23.22 14.61 -3.23
N GLN A 243 23.39 14.82 -1.93
CA GLN A 243 22.46 14.32 -0.92
C GLN A 243 21.02 14.83 -1.17
N LEU A 244 20.03 14.00 -0.83
CA LEU A 244 18.62 14.35 -0.99
C LEU A 244 18.29 15.61 -0.18
N ASP A 245 17.63 16.58 -0.83
CA ASP A 245 17.24 17.84 -0.18
C ASP A 245 16.35 17.62 1.05
N LYS A 246 16.47 18.50 2.05
CA LYS A 246 15.76 18.37 3.33
C LYS A 246 14.24 18.37 3.18
N GLU A 247 13.67 19.14 2.24
CA GLU A 247 12.23 19.15 2.01
C GLU A 247 11.77 17.85 1.34
N LYS A 248 12.60 17.27 0.46
CA LYS A 248 12.34 15.95 -0.13
C LYS A 248 12.45 14.84 0.91
N VAL A 249 13.41 14.93 1.84
CA VAL A 249 13.51 14.00 3.00
C VAL A 249 12.25 14.09 3.86
N LYS A 250 11.76 15.30 4.17
CA LYS A 250 10.52 15.48 4.95
C LYS A 250 9.31 14.85 4.24
N LEU A 251 9.15 15.09 2.94
CA LEU A 251 8.06 14.50 2.14
C LEU A 251 8.14 12.97 2.17
N LEU A 252 9.31 12.42 1.83
CA LEU A 252 9.54 10.98 1.81
C LEU A 252 9.29 10.35 3.18
N SER A 253 9.84 10.95 4.24
CA SER A 253 9.69 10.49 5.62
C SER A 253 8.22 10.47 6.04
N LYS A 254 7.51 11.58 5.78
CA LYS A 254 6.08 11.70 6.06
C LYS A 254 5.27 10.63 5.32
N PHE A 255 5.48 10.46 4.01
CA PHE A 255 4.81 9.41 3.24
C PHE A 255 5.08 8.01 3.82
N MET A 256 6.33 7.70 4.12
CA MET A 256 6.70 6.39 4.66
C MET A 256 6.06 6.11 6.02
N ARG A 257 6.16 7.04 6.97
CA ARG A 257 5.73 6.86 8.37
C ARG A 257 4.23 7.00 8.55
N GLU A 258 3.60 7.93 7.83
CA GLU A 258 2.20 8.32 8.06
C GLU A 258 1.23 7.72 7.04
N THR A 259 1.72 7.13 5.94
CA THR A 259 0.88 6.50 4.91
C THR A 259 1.33 5.08 4.60
N TYR A 260 2.53 4.90 4.02
CA TYR A 260 3.00 3.60 3.54
C TYR A 260 3.00 2.53 4.63
N TYR A 261 3.75 2.73 5.72
CA TYR A 261 3.83 1.75 6.80
C TYR A 261 2.58 1.72 7.69
N ARG A 262 1.69 2.73 7.61
CA ARG A 262 0.39 2.70 8.32
C ARG A 262 -0.60 1.76 7.64
N THR A 263 -0.46 1.54 6.32
CA THR A 263 -1.20 0.48 5.60
C THR A 263 -0.64 -0.92 5.86
N VAL A 264 0.43 -1.07 6.65
CA VAL A 264 1.02 -2.37 7.00
C VAL A 264 0.67 -2.73 8.44
N ARG A 265 0.00 -3.86 8.63
CA ARG A 265 -0.26 -4.45 9.94
C ARG A 265 0.65 -5.66 10.15
N GLY A 266 1.44 -5.64 11.22
CA GLY A 266 2.50 -6.64 11.42
C GLY A 266 3.52 -6.59 10.29
N GLN A 267 3.41 -7.52 9.33
CA GLN A 267 4.27 -7.57 8.14
C GLN A 267 3.50 -7.50 6.81
N ASN A 268 2.16 -7.47 6.82
CA ASN A 268 1.37 -7.50 5.60
C ASN A 268 0.63 -6.18 5.37
N MET A 269 0.64 -5.72 4.13
CA MET A 269 -0.05 -4.51 3.69
C MET A 269 -1.54 -4.78 3.39
N SER A 270 -2.39 -3.76 3.58
CA SER A 270 -3.78 -3.77 3.10
C SER A 270 -3.82 -4.10 1.61
N PHE A 271 -4.75 -4.98 1.22
CA PHE A 271 -4.77 -5.55 -0.15
C PHE A 271 -5.34 -4.58 -1.20
N ASP A 272 -6.07 -3.58 -0.76
CA ASP A 272 -6.80 -2.62 -1.59
C ASP A 272 -5.90 -1.46 -2.06
N VAL A 273 -4.70 -1.29 -1.52
CA VAL A 273 -3.77 -0.20 -1.87
C VAL A 273 -2.61 -0.59 -2.79
N VAL A 274 -2.59 -1.84 -3.29
CA VAL A 274 -1.51 -2.38 -4.13
C VAL A 274 -1.87 -2.52 -5.62
N GLY A 275 -3.06 -2.03 -5.99
CA GLY A 275 -3.63 -2.13 -7.34
C GLY A 275 -3.60 -3.56 -7.89
N ARG A 276 -3.19 -3.73 -9.15
CA ARG A 276 -3.19 -5.05 -9.81
C ARG A 276 -2.31 -6.10 -9.16
N SER A 277 -1.36 -5.64 -8.34
CA SER A 277 -0.38 -6.50 -7.69
C SER A 277 -1.03 -7.43 -6.65
N VAL A 278 -2.26 -7.16 -6.19
CA VAL A 278 -3.02 -8.05 -5.28
C VAL A 278 -3.13 -9.48 -5.81
N SER A 279 -3.13 -9.64 -7.14
CA SER A 279 -3.15 -10.93 -7.84
C SER A 279 -1.78 -11.64 -7.92
N ARG A 280 -0.75 -11.18 -7.19
CA ARG A 280 0.59 -11.76 -7.15
C ARG A 280 0.84 -12.47 -5.82
N PRO A 281 1.20 -13.78 -5.82
CA PRO A 281 1.50 -14.52 -4.60
C PRO A 281 2.58 -13.83 -3.75
N GLY A 282 2.32 -13.69 -2.45
CA GLY A 282 3.25 -13.17 -1.46
C GLY A 282 3.39 -11.65 -1.41
N LEU A 283 2.75 -10.89 -2.33
CA LEU A 283 3.02 -9.46 -2.48
C LEU A 283 2.69 -8.61 -1.24
N LEU A 284 1.67 -9.00 -0.47
CA LEU A 284 1.32 -8.23 0.72
C LEU A 284 2.42 -8.28 1.78
N ASN A 285 3.29 -9.29 1.78
CA ASN A 285 4.39 -9.38 2.72
C ASN A 285 5.43 -8.28 2.43
N LYS A 286 5.58 -7.36 3.39
CA LYS A 286 6.49 -6.21 3.31
C LYS A 286 7.77 -6.38 4.11
N ARG A 287 8.15 -7.61 4.49
CA ARG A 287 9.39 -7.86 5.24
C ARG A 287 10.64 -7.36 4.50
N THR A 288 10.69 -7.48 3.17
CA THR A 288 11.80 -6.99 2.35
C THR A 288 11.94 -5.46 2.38
N THR A 289 10.84 -4.75 2.64
CA THR A 289 10.81 -3.28 2.74
C THR A 289 11.42 -2.75 4.03
N THR A 290 11.80 -3.63 4.97
CA THR A 290 12.62 -3.25 6.15
C THR A 290 13.91 -2.57 5.74
N THR A 291 14.45 -2.92 4.57
CA THR A 291 15.64 -2.28 3.99
C THR A 291 15.42 -0.80 3.71
N TYR A 292 14.19 -0.38 3.36
CA TYR A 292 13.86 1.02 3.10
C TYR A 292 13.87 1.81 4.41
N ALA A 293 13.17 1.30 5.44
CA ALA A 293 13.17 1.87 6.78
C ALA A 293 14.57 1.89 7.42
N GLN A 294 15.40 0.87 7.17
CA GLN A 294 16.77 0.80 7.68
C GLN A 294 17.64 1.94 7.14
N ARG A 295 17.50 2.27 5.85
CA ARG A 295 18.18 3.43 5.23
C ARG A 295 17.70 4.74 5.82
N MET A 296 16.42 4.84 6.18
CA MET A 296 15.85 6.03 6.79
C MET A 296 16.38 6.32 8.20
N LEU A 297 16.99 5.36 8.89
CA LEU A 297 17.64 5.63 10.18
C LEU A 297 18.75 6.68 10.06
N ASP A 298 19.47 6.68 8.93
CA ASP A 298 20.58 7.60 8.67
C ASP A 298 20.12 8.83 7.85
N ILE A 299 19.14 8.65 6.95
CA ILE A 299 18.59 9.74 6.12
C ILE A 299 17.72 10.69 6.95
N ASP A 300 16.95 10.17 7.90
CA ASP A 300 16.06 10.94 8.78
C ASP A 300 16.22 10.51 10.25
N PRO A 301 17.36 10.86 10.88
CA PRO A 301 17.65 10.46 12.25
C PRO A 301 16.64 11.03 13.27
N ALA A 302 15.90 12.09 12.92
CA ALA A 302 14.87 12.67 13.78
C ALA A 302 13.70 11.70 14.05
N HIS A 303 13.46 10.74 13.15
CA HIS A 303 12.41 9.72 13.29
C HIS A 303 12.96 8.30 13.39
N ALA A 304 14.25 8.14 13.73
CA ALA A 304 14.91 6.83 13.78
C ALA A 304 14.20 5.82 14.69
N ASP A 305 13.63 6.24 15.83
CA ASP A 305 12.95 5.33 16.74
C ASP A 305 11.62 4.80 16.17
N GLU A 306 10.89 5.62 15.42
CA GLU A 306 9.68 5.17 14.70
C GLU A 306 10.04 4.15 13.62
N TYR A 307 11.11 4.39 12.85
CA TYR A 307 11.62 3.43 11.87
C TYR A 307 12.12 2.13 12.51
N LYS A 308 12.80 2.18 13.68
CA LYS A 308 13.18 0.97 14.43
C LYS A 308 11.95 0.16 14.85
N ALA A 309 10.89 0.82 15.31
CA ALA A 309 9.64 0.16 15.66
C ALA A 309 8.98 -0.50 14.42
N ILE A 310 8.95 0.20 13.29
CA ILE A 310 8.50 -0.35 11.99
C ILE A 310 9.30 -1.60 11.62
N ILE A 311 10.64 -1.53 11.65
CA ILE A 311 11.52 -2.66 11.34
C ILE A 311 11.27 -3.86 12.26
N ALA A 312 11.01 -3.59 13.55
CA ALA A 312 10.72 -4.64 14.52
C ALA A 312 9.38 -5.36 14.23
N ARG A 313 8.32 -4.61 13.88
CA ARG A 313 7.01 -5.17 13.49
C ARG A 313 7.10 -5.98 12.20
N LEU A 314 7.73 -5.43 11.15
CA LEU A 314 7.88 -6.09 9.84
C LEU A 314 8.68 -7.40 9.94
N ASN A 315 9.65 -7.48 10.85
CA ASN A 315 10.42 -8.70 11.11
C ASN A 315 9.76 -9.64 12.13
N ARG A 316 8.55 -9.31 12.62
CA ARG A 316 7.86 -10.02 13.70
C ARG A 316 8.70 -10.21 14.97
N LYS A 317 9.64 -9.30 15.22
CA LYS A 317 10.39 -9.24 16.50
C LYS A 317 9.57 -8.58 17.60
N GLN A 318 8.51 -7.87 17.21
CA GLN A 318 7.52 -7.24 18.07
C GLN A 318 6.12 -7.52 17.50
N PRO A 319 5.07 -7.51 18.35
CA PRO A 319 3.69 -7.72 17.92
C PRO A 319 3.20 -6.61 16.97
N ALA A 320 2.11 -6.86 16.26
CA ALA A 320 1.56 -5.97 15.24
C ALA A 320 1.13 -4.59 15.78
N ASP A 321 0.85 -4.49 17.07
CA ASP A 321 0.42 -3.28 17.79
C ASP A 321 1.59 -2.48 18.41
N TYR A 322 2.82 -3.00 18.37
CA TYR A 322 3.97 -2.41 19.03
C TYR A 322 4.24 -0.97 18.57
N GLN A 323 4.05 -0.01 19.48
CA GLN A 323 4.17 1.43 19.20
C GLN A 323 3.33 1.91 18.01
N VAL A 324 2.16 1.28 17.78
CA VAL A 324 1.17 1.79 16.84
C VAL A 324 0.32 2.84 17.56
N THR A 325 0.29 4.05 17.01
CA THR A 325 -0.52 5.16 17.54
C THR A 325 -1.85 5.26 16.81
N ALA A 326 -2.90 5.63 17.54
CA ALA A 326 -4.23 5.85 16.96
C ALA A 326 -4.19 7.00 15.94
N SER A 327 -4.83 6.82 14.80
CA SER A 327 -5.02 7.87 13.79
C SER A 327 -6.17 7.54 12.85
N HIS A 328 -6.75 8.57 12.23
CA HIS A 328 -7.68 8.45 11.12
C HIS A 328 -7.30 9.44 10.02
N THR A 329 -7.05 8.94 8.81
CA THR A 329 -6.72 9.79 7.66
C THR A 329 -7.72 9.53 6.56
N HIS A 330 -8.40 10.59 6.10
CA HIS A 330 -9.12 10.58 4.83
C HIS A 330 -8.24 11.22 3.76
N TYR A 331 -7.85 10.42 2.77
CA TYR A 331 -7.08 10.83 1.60
C TYR A 331 -8.05 11.38 0.56
N PHE A 332 -8.35 12.68 0.66
CA PHE A 332 -9.37 13.34 -0.17
C PHE A 332 -9.02 13.38 -1.67
N ARG A 333 -7.74 13.28 -2.06
CA ARG A 333 -7.37 13.06 -3.46
C ARG A 333 -7.48 11.58 -3.79
N GLY A 334 -7.04 10.70 -2.89
CA GLY A 334 -6.97 9.25 -3.10
C GLY A 334 -8.27 8.46 -3.01
N ASP A 335 -9.38 9.09 -2.62
CA ASP A 335 -10.69 8.43 -2.38
C ASP A 335 -10.54 7.19 -1.47
N TYR A 336 -9.75 7.35 -0.41
CA TYR A 336 -9.36 6.29 0.52
C TYR A 336 -9.38 6.80 1.96
N SER A 337 -9.77 5.95 2.90
CA SER A 337 -9.70 6.26 4.33
C SER A 337 -8.98 5.15 5.07
N LEU A 338 -8.02 5.53 5.93
CA LEU A 338 -7.28 4.61 6.77
C LEU A 338 -7.54 4.96 8.24
N HIS A 339 -8.09 4.00 8.98
CA HIS A 339 -8.29 4.10 10.42
C HIS A 339 -7.36 3.11 11.13
N VAL A 340 -6.49 3.64 11.97
CA VAL A 340 -5.49 2.87 12.71
C VAL A 340 -5.77 2.99 14.19
N ARG A 341 -5.76 1.84 14.86
CA ARG A 341 -5.77 1.70 16.32
C ARG A 341 -4.64 0.78 16.74
N PRO A 342 -4.22 0.84 18.01
CA PRO A 342 -3.25 -0.13 18.53
C PRO A 342 -3.69 -1.56 18.22
N GLN A 343 -4.97 -1.91 18.38
CA GLN A 343 -5.47 -3.28 18.23
C GLN A 343 -5.81 -3.69 16.79
N TYR A 344 -6.12 -2.75 15.89
CA TYR A 344 -6.58 -3.05 14.53
C TYR A 344 -6.34 -1.93 13.54
N ASN A 345 -6.36 -2.26 12.25
CA ASN A 345 -6.58 -1.29 11.18
C ASN A 345 -7.90 -1.62 10.46
N PHE A 346 -8.63 -0.58 10.10
CA PHE A 346 -9.80 -0.65 9.23
C PHE A 346 -9.63 0.41 8.16
N ASP A 347 -9.71 0.04 6.90
CA ASP A 347 -9.64 1.00 5.80
C ASP A 347 -10.79 0.84 4.81
N VAL A 348 -11.02 1.88 4.00
CA VAL A 348 -12.10 1.95 3.02
C VAL A 348 -11.56 2.51 1.71
N ARG A 349 -11.71 1.75 0.62
CA ARG A 349 -11.41 2.20 -0.75
C ARG A 349 -12.67 2.53 -1.53
N LEU A 350 -12.69 3.73 -2.10
CA LEU A 350 -13.73 4.22 -3.00
C LEU A 350 -13.17 4.42 -4.43
N ALA A 351 -14.02 4.89 -5.33
CA ALA A 351 -13.63 5.55 -6.57
C ALA A 351 -14.66 6.63 -6.92
N SER A 352 -14.22 7.68 -7.62
CA SER A 352 -15.09 8.77 -8.03
C SER A 352 -14.78 9.21 -9.46
N THR A 353 -15.50 10.21 -9.95
CA THR A 353 -15.16 10.91 -11.21
C THR A 353 -13.75 11.53 -11.21
N ARG A 354 -13.04 11.54 -10.08
CA ARG A 354 -11.69 12.08 -9.90
C ARG A 354 -10.62 11.01 -9.75
N THR A 355 -10.99 9.76 -9.47
CA THR A 355 -10.04 8.67 -9.21
C THR A 355 -10.41 7.42 -9.98
N LYS A 356 -9.40 6.64 -10.35
CA LYS A 356 -9.61 5.40 -11.06
C LYS A 356 -9.97 4.26 -10.11
N LYS A 357 -10.91 3.42 -10.56
CA LYS A 357 -11.17 2.08 -10.01
C LYS A 357 -9.90 1.23 -10.06
N CYS A 358 -9.86 0.17 -9.24
CA CYS A 358 -8.76 -0.79 -9.22
C CYS A 358 -8.56 -1.43 -10.60
N GLU A 359 -7.37 -1.26 -11.17
CA GLU A 359 -7.08 -1.71 -12.53
C GLU A 359 -6.92 -3.23 -12.67
N TYR A 360 -7.15 -3.69 -13.90
CA TYR A 360 -6.48 -4.85 -14.46
C TYR A 360 -5.49 -4.40 -15.54
N GLY A 361 -4.51 -5.24 -15.84
CA GLY A 361 -3.50 -4.94 -16.87
C GLY A 361 -2.51 -6.09 -17.00
N ASN A 362 -1.93 -6.28 -18.18
CA ASN A 362 -1.01 -7.40 -18.46
C ASN A 362 -1.57 -8.78 -18.08
N LYS A 363 -2.89 -8.98 -18.21
CA LYS A 363 -3.61 -10.19 -17.77
C LYS A 363 -3.48 -10.49 -16.26
N GLU A 364 -3.15 -9.48 -15.47
CA GLU A 364 -3.18 -9.49 -14.01
C GLU A 364 -4.49 -8.87 -13.52
N ASN A 365 -4.91 -9.28 -12.32
CA ASN A 365 -6.04 -8.74 -11.58
C ASN A 365 -7.42 -8.83 -12.26
N LEU A 366 -7.72 -10.00 -12.83
CA LEU A 366 -8.86 -10.19 -13.73
C LEU A 366 -10.26 -10.18 -13.08
N LYS A 367 -10.36 -10.06 -11.75
CA LYS A 367 -11.63 -10.18 -11.01
C LYS A 367 -11.89 -9.06 -9.99
N THR A 368 -11.16 -7.95 -10.03
CA THR A 368 -11.27 -6.84 -9.05
C THR A 368 -12.34 -5.80 -9.35
N TYR A 369 -13.31 -6.10 -10.21
CA TYR A 369 -14.25 -5.11 -10.73
C TYR A 369 -14.98 -4.30 -9.64
N PHE A 370 -15.35 -4.95 -8.52
CA PHE A 370 -16.04 -4.32 -7.38
C PHE A 370 -15.10 -3.75 -6.29
N MET A 371 -13.77 -3.88 -6.45
CA MET A 371 -12.78 -3.54 -5.41
C MET A 371 -12.82 -2.06 -4.97
N SER A 372 -13.36 -1.17 -5.79
CA SER A 372 -13.46 0.26 -5.49
C SER A 372 -14.87 0.71 -5.08
N ASP A 373 -15.80 -0.23 -4.89
CA ASP A 373 -17.20 0.08 -4.54
C ASP A 373 -17.44 0.06 -3.02
N GLY A 374 -16.53 0.71 -2.27
CA GLY A 374 -16.56 0.72 -0.81
C GLY A 374 -15.97 -0.54 -0.19
N CYS A 375 -14.85 -1.04 -0.74
CA CYS A 375 -14.15 -2.17 -0.18
C CYS A 375 -13.56 -1.81 1.19
N THR A 376 -13.60 -2.75 2.14
CA THR A 376 -13.04 -2.59 3.49
C THR A 376 -11.97 -3.64 3.78
N ASN A 377 -10.77 -3.26 4.21
CA ASN A 377 -9.81 -4.21 4.78
C ASN A 377 -9.79 -4.10 6.31
N ILE A 378 -9.98 -5.24 7.00
CA ILE A 378 -10.15 -5.32 8.46
C ILE A 378 -9.09 -6.27 9.03
N VAL A 379 -8.06 -5.72 9.69
CA VAL A 379 -6.91 -6.51 10.14
C VAL A 379 -6.52 -6.21 11.60
N GLN A 380 -6.21 -7.25 12.37
CA GLN A 380 -5.68 -7.15 13.73
C GLN A 380 -4.23 -7.61 13.80
N THR A 381 -3.93 -8.71 13.11
CA THR A 381 -2.59 -9.31 13.02
C THR A 381 -1.89 -8.95 11.71
N GLY A 382 -2.67 -8.71 10.65
CA GLY A 382 -2.24 -8.53 9.28
C GLY A 382 -2.33 -9.80 8.43
N ASP A 383 -2.56 -10.97 9.02
CA ASP A 383 -2.58 -12.26 8.30
C ASP A 383 -3.97 -12.61 7.73
N GLU A 384 -5.02 -11.83 8.04
CA GLU A 384 -6.42 -12.16 7.79
C GLU A 384 -6.75 -12.41 6.30
N TYR A 385 -5.99 -11.79 5.38
CA TYR A 385 -6.17 -11.91 3.92
C TYR A 385 -4.90 -12.34 3.17
N PHE A 386 -3.81 -12.68 3.87
CA PHE A 386 -2.53 -12.94 3.22
C PHE A 386 -2.62 -14.16 2.26
N ASN A 387 -2.47 -13.92 0.96
CA ASN A 387 -2.55 -14.95 -0.10
C ASN A 387 -3.92 -15.63 -0.31
N ILE A 388 -5.02 -15.11 0.25
CA ILE A 388 -6.35 -15.73 0.13
C ILE A 388 -7.00 -15.55 -1.26
N PHE A 389 -6.54 -14.57 -2.04
CA PHE A 389 -7.14 -14.11 -3.31
C PHE A 389 -7.45 -15.17 -4.39
N PRO A 390 -6.68 -16.26 -4.61
CA PRO A 390 -7.04 -17.26 -5.62
C PRO A 390 -8.35 -17.99 -5.29
N VAL A 391 -8.75 -18.08 -4.01
CA VAL A 391 -9.97 -18.79 -3.59
C VAL A 391 -11.14 -17.86 -3.29
N TRP A 392 -10.97 -16.55 -3.38
CA TRP A 392 -12.02 -15.58 -3.09
C TRP A 392 -13.21 -15.72 -4.04
N ASN A 393 -14.41 -15.56 -3.48
CA ASN A 393 -15.56 -15.12 -4.25
C ASN A 393 -15.46 -13.59 -4.44
N TRP A 394 -15.18 -13.17 -5.68
CA TRP A 394 -14.98 -11.77 -6.03
C TRP A 394 -16.28 -10.94 -6.09
N CYS A 395 -17.46 -11.57 -5.96
CA CYS A 395 -18.73 -10.89 -5.68
C CYS A 395 -18.94 -10.59 -4.19
N HIS A 396 -18.08 -11.13 -3.31
CA HIS A 396 -18.10 -10.93 -1.86
C HIS A 396 -16.84 -10.20 -1.37
N ILE A 397 -16.37 -9.19 -2.11
CA ILE A 397 -15.27 -8.35 -1.61
C ILE A 397 -15.77 -7.66 -0.32
N PRO A 398 -15.03 -7.75 0.80
CA PRO A 398 -15.43 -7.15 2.07
C PRO A 398 -15.82 -5.68 1.91
N GLY A 399 -16.94 -5.28 2.53
CA GLY A 399 -17.48 -3.92 2.52
C GLY A 399 -18.38 -3.59 1.33
N THR A 400 -18.25 -4.29 0.20
CA THR A 400 -18.97 -3.95 -1.05
C THR A 400 -20.45 -4.33 -0.99
N THR A 401 -21.27 -3.62 -1.77
CA THR A 401 -22.67 -3.99 -2.04
C THR A 401 -22.80 -4.36 -3.51
N ALA A 402 -22.87 -5.66 -3.82
CA ALA A 402 -22.74 -6.17 -5.19
C ALA A 402 -23.74 -7.29 -5.52
N PRO A 403 -24.22 -7.35 -6.77
CA PRO A 403 -25.00 -8.49 -7.25
C PRO A 403 -24.11 -9.73 -7.38
N GLN A 404 -24.68 -10.89 -7.07
CA GLN A 404 -24.00 -12.18 -7.09
C GLN A 404 -23.97 -12.78 -8.51
N VAL A 405 -23.34 -12.06 -9.42
CA VAL A 405 -23.19 -12.43 -10.84
C VAL A 405 -22.34 -13.70 -11.01
N GLU A 406 -22.63 -14.48 -12.05
CA GLU A 406 -21.88 -15.71 -12.36
C GLU A 406 -20.47 -15.42 -12.88
N LYS A 407 -20.34 -14.36 -13.67
CA LYS A 407 -19.07 -13.91 -14.24
C LYS A 407 -18.79 -12.48 -13.77
N ILE A 408 -17.61 -12.29 -13.18
CA ILE A 408 -17.16 -10.95 -12.79
C ILE A 408 -16.99 -10.10 -14.07
N PRO A 409 -17.64 -8.93 -14.14
CA PRO A 409 -17.44 -8.01 -15.26
C PRO A 409 -16.00 -7.53 -15.33
N MET A 410 -15.60 -7.01 -16.48
CA MET A 410 -14.34 -6.29 -16.61
C MET A 410 -14.64 -4.86 -17.02
N ASP A 411 -13.85 -3.92 -16.50
CA ASP A 411 -13.94 -2.54 -16.96
C ASP A 411 -13.54 -2.45 -18.45
N PRO A 412 -14.14 -1.51 -19.20
CA PRO A 412 -13.97 -1.45 -20.66
C PRO A 412 -12.54 -1.11 -21.11
N LYS A 413 -11.67 -0.66 -20.20
CA LYS A 413 -10.26 -0.37 -20.48
C LYS A 413 -9.38 -0.97 -19.39
N ALA A 414 -8.25 -1.54 -19.80
CA ALA A 414 -7.15 -1.86 -18.90
C ALA A 414 -6.53 -0.57 -18.32
N TRP A 415 -5.76 -0.71 -17.24
CA TRP A 415 -5.04 0.40 -16.58
C TRP A 415 -5.95 1.42 -15.88
N GLY A 416 -7.13 0.94 -15.46
CA GLY A 416 -8.09 1.67 -14.63
C GLY A 416 -8.98 2.62 -15.42
N VAL A 417 -10.24 2.70 -14.99
CA VAL A 417 -11.23 3.67 -15.47
C VAL A 417 -11.65 4.54 -14.31
N LEU A 418 -12.01 5.80 -14.56
CA LEU A 418 -12.58 6.67 -13.52
C LEU A 418 -13.86 6.05 -12.95
N GLY A 419 -14.08 6.23 -11.66
CA GLY A 419 -15.38 5.94 -11.04
C GLY A 419 -16.48 6.87 -11.57
N THR A 420 -17.73 6.54 -11.26
CA THR A 420 -18.90 7.33 -11.69
C THR A 420 -19.44 8.25 -10.60
N SER A 421 -19.01 8.06 -9.36
CA SER A 421 -19.52 8.83 -8.22
C SER A 421 -19.04 10.29 -8.25
N THR A 422 -19.95 11.21 -7.98
CA THR A 422 -19.64 12.61 -7.68
C THR A 422 -19.64 12.91 -6.19
N TYR A 423 -19.91 11.92 -5.33
CA TYR A 423 -19.98 12.08 -3.87
C TYR A 423 -19.25 10.91 -3.19
N ALA A 424 -17.94 11.10 -3.04
CA ALA A 424 -17.02 10.17 -2.41
C ALA A 424 -16.03 10.99 -1.59
N GLY A 425 -15.92 10.72 -0.29
CA GLY A 425 -15.06 11.52 0.57
C GLY A 425 -15.35 11.30 2.06
N GLY A 426 -14.70 12.08 2.91
CA GLY A 426 -14.82 11.92 4.36
C GLY A 426 -14.31 13.10 5.18
N VAL A 427 -14.77 13.15 6.42
CA VAL A 427 -14.33 14.10 7.44
C VAL A 427 -13.35 13.42 8.38
N SER A 428 -12.30 14.12 8.81
CA SER A 428 -11.31 13.62 9.78
C SER A 428 -10.85 14.72 10.73
N ASP A 429 -10.67 14.39 12.01
CA ASP A 429 -9.91 15.20 12.99
C ASP A 429 -8.51 14.64 13.27
N SER A 430 -8.02 13.75 12.40
CA SER A 430 -6.81 12.94 12.55
C SER A 430 -6.89 11.77 13.53
N ILE A 431 -7.97 11.62 14.31
CA ILE A 431 -8.15 10.50 15.27
C ILE A 431 -9.41 9.71 14.95
N TYR A 432 -10.51 10.40 14.73
CA TYR A 432 -11.83 9.92 14.37
C TYR A 432 -12.24 10.50 13.01
N GLY A 433 -13.28 9.92 12.43
CA GLY A 433 -13.86 10.49 11.22
C GLY A 433 -15.01 9.67 10.68
N ALA A 434 -15.50 10.11 9.54
CA ALA A 434 -16.53 9.41 8.79
C ALA A 434 -16.22 9.49 7.29
N THR A 435 -16.50 8.41 6.57
CA THR A 435 -16.37 8.32 5.11
C THR A 435 -17.72 8.02 4.51
N ALA A 436 -18.03 8.62 3.37
CA ALA A 436 -19.29 8.46 2.68
C ALA A 436 -19.08 8.27 1.17
N TYR A 437 -19.94 7.44 0.59
CA TYR A 437 -19.90 7.08 -0.82
C TYR A 437 -21.32 6.92 -1.36
N ALA A 438 -21.64 7.66 -2.42
CA ALA A 438 -22.88 7.49 -3.15
C ALA A 438 -22.58 7.12 -4.59
N TYR A 439 -22.99 5.93 -5.02
CA TYR A 439 -22.67 5.45 -6.35
C TYR A 439 -23.83 4.75 -7.01
N MET A 440 -23.71 4.66 -8.33
CA MET A 440 -24.51 3.79 -9.18
C MET A 440 -23.55 3.18 -10.19
N ASP A 441 -23.36 1.86 -10.12
CA ASP A 441 -22.72 1.13 -11.21
C ASP A 441 -23.78 0.89 -12.28
N THR A 442 -23.55 1.43 -13.48
CA THR A 442 -24.49 1.36 -14.61
C THR A 442 -24.14 0.26 -15.62
N ASN A 443 -23.21 -0.64 -15.30
CA ASN A 443 -22.99 -1.84 -16.09
C ASN A 443 -24.31 -2.63 -16.19
N PRO A 444 -24.76 -3.07 -17.39
CA PRO A 444 -26.06 -3.70 -17.56
C PRO A 444 -26.30 -4.94 -16.68
N GLU A 445 -25.27 -5.74 -16.41
CA GLU A 445 -25.38 -6.94 -15.56
C GLU A 445 -25.36 -6.60 -14.06
N VAL A 446 -24.81 -5.44 -13.71
CA VAL A 446 -24.67 -4.99 -12.31
C VAL A 446 -25.84 -4.11 -11.91
N ASN A 447 -26.05 -3.00 -12.63
CA ASN A 447 -27.02 -1.93 -12.41
C ASN A 447 -27.44 -1.77 -10.94
N THR A 448 -26.46 -1.56 -10.06
CA THR A 448 -26.63 -1.56 -8.60
C THR A 448 -25.98 -0.30 -8.01
N GLY A 449 -26.66 0.33 -7.06
CA GLY A 449 -26.15 1.52 -6.38
C GLY A 449 -26.60 1.60 -4.94
N ALA A 450 -25.89 2.39 -4.14
CA ALA A 450 -26.18 2.59 -2.72
C ALA A 450 -25.58 3.91 -2.20
N LYS A 451 -26.11 4.34 -1.04
CA LYS A 451 -25.53 5.38 -0.19
C LYS A 451 -24.88 4.71 1.03
N LYS A 452 -23.55 4.69 1.08
CA LYS A 452 -22.76 3.98 2.09
C LYS A 452 -22.01 4.99 2.95
N SER A 453 -21.97 4.78 4.26
CA SER A 453 -21.11 5.51 5.17
C SER A 453 -20.44 4.61 6.20
N TRP A 454 -19.23 4.97 6.61
CA TRP A 454 -18.45 4.33 7.65
C TRP A 454 -18.07 5.37 8.70
N TYR A 455 -18.36 5.09 9.97
CA TYR A 455 -18.11 5.99 11.10
C TYR A 455 -17.11 5.35 12.03
N PHE A 456 -15.96 6.00 12.23
CA PHE A 456 -14.79 5.41 12.86
C PHE A 456 -14.55 5.99 14.25
N PHE A 457 -14.71 5.15 15.29
CA PHE A 457 -14.55 5.52 16.70
C PHE A 457 -13.29 4.87 17.30
N ASP A 458 -13.28 4.54 18.58
CA ASP A 458 -12.12 3.89 19.20
C ASP A 458 -12.11 2.39 18.95
N ASN A 459 -13.14 1.70 19.45
CA ASN A 459 -13.18 0.24 19.43
C ASN A 459 -14.01 -0.32 18.29
N GLU A 460 -14.73 0.55 17.59
CA GLU A 460 -15.76 0.15 16.65
C GLU A 460 -15.80 1.02 15.39
N VAL A 461 -16.22 0.39 14.30
CA VAL A 461 -16.57 1.05 13.05
C VAL A 461 -18.02 0.73 12.73
N VAL A 462 -18.86 1.75 12.62
CA VAL A 462 -20.28 1.61 12.26
C VAL A 462 -20.43 1.77 10.76
N CYS A 463 -21.00 0.77 10.11
CA CYS A 463 -21.15 0.70 8.66
C CYS A 463 -22.62 0.76 8.29
N LEU A 464 -23.04 1.83 7.61
CA LEU A 464 -24.42 2.06 7.21
C LEU A 464 -24.55 2.04 5.68
N GLY A 465 -25.65 1.48 5.20
CA GLY A 465 -26.09 1.53 3.81
C GLY A 465 -27.57 1.86 3.72
N ALA A 466 -27.94 2.68 2.75
CA ALA A 466 -29.34 3.01 2.46
C ALA A 466 -29.53 3.33 0.97
N GLY A 467 -30.78 3.37 0.51
CA GLY A 467 -31.09 3.63 -0.90
C GLY A 467 -30.49 2.57 -1.81
N ILE A 468 -30.36 1.33 -1.33
CA ILE A 468 -29.81 0.22 -2.11
C ILE A 468 -30.83 -0.12 -3.19
N GLN A 469 -30.43 0.07 -4.43
CA GLN A 469 -31.28 -0.18 -5.58
C GLN A 469 -30.55 -1.03 -6.60
N SER A 470 -31.29 -1.93 -7.23
CA SER A 470 -30.76 -2.74 -8.33
C SER A 470 -31.85 -3.13 -9.34
N THR A 471 -31.42 -3.35 -10.58
CA THR A 471 -32.21 -4.09 -11.59
C THR A 471 -31.54 -5.39 -12.03
N SER A 472 -30.44 -5.79 -11.39
CA SER A 472 -29.83 -7.10 -11.62
C SER A 472 -30.84 -8.21 -11.31
N THR A 473 -30.79 -9.27 -12.10
CA THR A 473 -31.56 -10.50 -11.87
C THR A 473 -30.92 -11.40 -10.80
N TYR A 474 -29.68 -11.12 -10.41
CA TYR A 474 -28.98 -11.79 -9.32
C TYR A 474 -29.31 -11.15 -7.97
N PRO A 475 -29.28 -11.92 -6.85
CA PRO A 475 -29.42 -11.35 -5.53
C PRO A 475 -28.30 -10.36 -5.23
N VAL A 476 -28.62 -9.29 -4.52
CA VAL A 476 -27.66 -8.26 -4.10
C VAL A 476 -27.27 -8.52 -2.66
N HIS A 477 -25.97 -8.63 -2.39
CA HIS A 477 -25.45 -8.80 -1.04
C HIS A 477 -24.62 -7.58 -0.65
N THR A 478 -24.62 -7.25 0.65
CA THR A 478 -23.54 -6.45 1.23
C THR A 478 -22.63 -7.39 2.01
N THR A 479 -21.38 -7.50 1.62
CA THR A 479 -20.42 -8.36 2.34
C THR A 479 -19.85 -7.61 3.53
N VAL A 480 -19.95 -8.19 4.71
CA VAL A 480 -19.32 -7.69 5.94
C VAL A 480 -17.84 -8.07 5.97
N ASN A 481 -17.52 -9.35 5.72
CA ASN A 481 -16.13 -9.81 5.62
C ASN A 481 -16.00 -11.10 4.77
N GLN A 482 -14.79 -11.36 4.25
CA GLN A 482 -14.37 -12.58 3.56
C GLN A 482 -12.87 -12.83 3.82
N CYS A 483 -12.55 -13.47 4.93
CA CYS A 483 -11.18 -13.68 5.43
C CYS A 483 -10.91 -15.16 5.71
N PHE A 484 -9.69 -15.50 6.16
CA PHE A 484 -9.39 -16.87 6.56
C PHE A 484 -10.31 -17.35 7.69
N LEU A 485 -10.84 -18.55 7.54
CA LEU A 485 -11.58 -19.22 8.60
C LEU A 485 -10.65 -19.53 9.77
N LYS A 486 -11.21 -19.40 10.97
CA LYS A 486 -10.62 -19.76 12.26
C LYS A 486 -11.71 -20.46 13.06
N ASP A 487 -11.30 -21.41 13.90
CA ASP A 487 -12.22 -22.16 14.73
C ASP A 487 -12.93 -21.25 15.74
N GLY A 488 -14.09 -21.70 16.21
CA GLY A 488 -14.83 -21.05 17.29
C GLY A 488 -15.68 -19.85 16.83
N ILE A 489 -16.41 -20.01 15.72
CA ILE A 489 -17.43 -19.03 15.33
C ILE A 489 -18.55 -19.07 16.37
N LEU A 490 -18.76 -17.94 17.06
CA LEU A 490 -19.85 -17.77 18.02
C LEU A 490 -20.91 -16.85 17.41
N VAL A 491 -22.18 -17.17 17.63
CA VAL A 491 -23.31 -16.37 17.17
C VAL A 491 -24.33 -16.24 18.28
N ASP A 492 -24.90 -15.04 18.45
CA ASP A 492 -26.14 -14.87 19.20
C ASP A 492 -27.34 -14.85 18.25
N LYS A 493 -28.21 -15.85 18.41
CA LYS A 493 -29.48 -15.98 17.67
C LYS A 493 -30.65 -15.58 18.56
N GLY A 494 -30.82 -14.28 18.79
CA GLY A 494 -31.96 -13.76 19.54
C GLY A 494 -31.88 -14.04 21.05
N GLY A 495 -30.70 -13.85 21.64
CA GLY A 495 -30.43 -14.06 23.06
C GLY A 495 -29.99 -15.48 23.42
N LYS A 496 -29.69 -16.31 22.42
CA LYS A 496 -29.12 -17.65 22.60
C LYS A 496 -27.80 -17.75 21.85
N GLU A 497 -26.74 -17.95 22.62
CA GLU A 497 -25.40 -18.21 22.12
C GLU A 497 -25.29 -19.61 21.52
N GLU A 498 -24.63 -19.71 20.37
CA GLU A 498 -24.35 -20.96 19.68
C GLU A 498 -22.95 -20.92 19.06
N THR A 499 -22.18 -22.00 19.23
CA THR A 499 -20.97 -22.22 18.44
C THR A 499 -21.35 -22.91 17.15
N LEU A 500 -21.04 -22.29 16.01
CA LEU A 500 -21.31 -22.87 14.70
C LEU A 500 -20.17 -23.82 14.30
N ALA A 501 -20.54 -24.95 13.70
CA ALA A 501 -19.61 -25.80 12.98
C ALA A 501 -19.29 -25.20 11.60
N ASN A 502 -18.35 -25.81 10.88
CA ASN A 502 -18.10 -25.45 9.49
C ASN A 502 -19.31 -25.82 8.63
N GLY A 503 -19.75 -24.91 7.77
CA GLY A 503 -20.96 -25.05 6.98
C GLY A 503 -21.46 -23.74 6.39
N SER A 504 -22.66 -23.77 5.84
CA SER A 504 -23.37 -22.58 5.32
C SER A 504 -24.64 -22.35 6.13
N TYR A 505 -24.87 -21.10 6.51
CA TYR A 505 -25.95 -20.71 7.41
C TYR A 505 -26.65 -19.46 6.91
N THR A 506 -27.98 -19.45 7.04
CA THR A 506 -28.80 -18.24 6.94
C THR A 506 -29.32 -17.94 8.34
N LEU A 507 -28.91 -16.79 8.89
CA LEU A 507 -29.22 -16.33 10.23
C LEU A 507 -30.30 -15.25 10.12
N GLN A 508 -31.44 -15.50 10.77
CA GLN A 508 -32.55 -14.54 10.81
C GLN A 508 -32.36 -13.61 12.01
N ALA A 509 -32.06 -12.34 11.74
CA ALA A 509 -31.85 -11.29 12.74
C ALA A 509 -30.89 -11.69 13.90
N PRO A 510 -29.67 -12.18 13.62
CA PRO A 510 -28.68 -12.42 14.67
C PRO A 510 -28.34 -11.09 15.37
N GLN A 511 -28.03 -11.11 16.66
CA GLN A 511 -27.57 -9.88 17.33
C GLN A 511 -26.11 -9.61 17.03
N TRP A 512 -25.29 -10.66 17.07
CA TRP A 512 -23.89 -10.59 16.72
C TRP A 512 -23.32 -11.93 16.25
N VAL A 513 -22.22 -11.83 15.50
CA VAL A 513 -21.33 -12.93 15.12
C VAL A 513 -19.94 -12.57 15.62
N LEU A 514 -19.19 -13.54 16.16
CA LEU A 514 -17.81 -13.39 16.59
C LEU A 514 -16.96 -14.43 15.87
N HIS A 515 -15.96 -13.96 15.13
CA HIS A 515 -14.98 -14.79 14.41
C HIS A 515 -13.62 -14.09 14.37
N ASP A 516 -12.54 -14.86 14.54
CA ASP A 516 -11.14 -14.40 14.55
C ASP A 516 -10.91 -13.13 15.40
N LYS A 517 -11.52 -13.14 16.58
CA LYS A 517 -11.52 -12.04 17.54
C LYS A 517 -12.14 -10.72 17.08
N ILE A 518 -12.97 -10.75 16.04
CA ILE A 518 -13.73 -9.62 15.53
C ILE A 518 -15.20 -9.86 15.78
N GLY A 519 -15.82 -8.97 16.54
CA GLY A 519 -17.26 -8.92 16.72
C GLY A 519 -17.94 -8.18 15.57
N TYR A 520 -19.03 -8.74 15.06
CA TYR A 520 -19.90 -8.15 14.05
C TYR A 520 -21.30 -8.06 14.62
N PHE A 521 -21.77 -6.85 14.96
CA PHE A 521 -23.11 -6.61 15.48
C PHE A 521 -24.05 -6.20 14.36
N PHE A 522 -25.31 -6.63 14.45
CA PHE A 522 -26.38 -6.32 13.49
C PHE A 522 -27.53 -5.63 14.23
N PRO A 523 -27.55 -4.28 14.28
CA PRO A 523 -28.57 -3.52 15.00
C PRO A 523 -29.96 -3.58 14.35
N GLN A 524 -30.04 -4.02 13.09
CA GLN A 524 -31.29 -4.18 12.34
C GLN A 524 -31.68 -5.67 12.25
N LYS A 525 -32.97 -5.94 12.00
CA LYS A 525 -33.47 -7.30 11.78
C LYS A 525 -33.20 -7.75 10.34
N GLU A 526 -31.94 -8.02 10.06
CA GLU A 526 -31.45 -8.39 8.73
C GLU A 526 -31.41 -9.91 8.53
N GLU A 527 -31.49 -10.35 7.28
CA GLU A 527 -31.09 -11.70 6.90
C GLU A 527 -29.58 -11.72 6.66
N VAL A 528 -28.86 -12.42 7.52
CA VAL A 528 -27.39 -12.53 7.48
C VAL A 528 -27.01 -13.90 6.98
N PHE A 529 -26.18 -13.99 5.95
CA PHE A 529 -25.58 -15.24 5.52
C PHE A 529 -24.16 -15.39 6.08
N LEU A 530 -23.80 -16.62 6.41
CA LEU A 530 -22.48 -16.98 6.91
C LEU A 530 -22.04 -18.28 6.24
N THR A 531 -20.83 -18.29 5.66
CA THR A 531 -20.19 -19.52 5.17
C THR A 531 -18.84 -19.71 5.84
N ALA A 532 -18.60 -20.90 6.38
CA ALA A 532 -17.35 -21.33 6.98
C ALA A 532 -16.93 -22.64 6.31
N GLN A 533 -16.21 -22.55 5.19
CA GLN A 533 -15.96 -23.71 4.33
C GLN A 533 -14.64 -23.59 3.56
N THR A 534 -14.12 -24.72 3.10
CA THR A 534 -12.98 -24.76 2.18
C THR A 534 -13.40 -24.24 0.81
N GLN A 535 -12.77 -23.16 0.35
CA GLN A 535 -12.90 -22.64 -1.01
C GLN A 535 -11.69 -23.06 -1.84
N SER A 536 -11.89 -23.22 -3.15
CA SER A 536 -10.85 -23.63 -4.09
C SER A 536 -10.74 -22.65 -5.25
N GLY A 537 -9.54 -22.51 -5.80
CA GLY A 537 -9.29 -21.65 -6.95
C GLY A 537 -7.81 -21.59 -7.30
N ARG A 538 -7.43 -20.78 -8.30
CA ARG A 538 -6.06 -20.75 -8.83
C ARG A 538 -5.59 -19.33 -8.98
N TRP A 539 -4.31 -19.09 -8.72
CA TRP A 539 -3.69 -17.80 -9.03
C TRP A 539 -3.79 -17.46 -10.52
N TYR A 540 -3.72 -18.48 -11.40
CA TYR A 540 -3.94 -18.32 -12.84
C TYR A 540 -5.27 -17.64 -13.21
N ASP A 541 -6.34 -17.89 -12.45
CA ASP A 541 -7.68 -17.38 -12.75
C ASP A 541 -7.83 -15.87 -12.48
N ILE A 542 -6.89 -15.30 -11.73
CA ILE A 542 -6.82 -13.86 -11.45
C ILE A 542 -5.58 -13.21 -12.05
N ASN A 543 -4.57 -14.01 -12.43
CA ASN A 543 -3.33 -13.57 -13.04
C ASN A 543 -2.74 -14.68 -13.93
N THR A 544 -2.84 -14.54 -15.26
CA THR A 544 -2.47 -15.65 -16.18
C THR A 544 -0.96 -15.94 -16.23
N SER A 545 -0.13 -15.11 -15.60
CA SER A 545 1.32 -15.36 -15.45
C SER A 545 1.66 -16.26 -14.25
N LYS A 546 0.67 -16.68 -13.45
CA LYS A 546 0.86 -17.43 -12.21
C LYS A 546 0.42 -18.88 -12.34
N SER A 547 0.72 -19.65 -11.29
CA SER A 547 0.48 -21.09 -11.24
C SER A 547 -0.98 -21.47 -11.54
N LYS A 548 -1.15 -22.52 -12.34
CA LYS A 548 -2.43 -23.21 -12.59
C LYS A 548 -2.78 -24.24 -11.51
N LYS A 549 -1.91 -24.42 -10.50
CA LYS A 549 -2.17 -25.31 -9.38
C LYS A 549 -3.42 -24.84 -8.62
N GLU A 550 -4.30 -25.79 -8.31
CA GLU A 550 -5.43 -25.55 -7.43
C GLU A 550 -4.95 -25.31 -6.00
N GLU A 551 -5.39 -24.20 -5.43
CA GLU A 551 -5.23 -23.84 -4.02
C GLU A 551 -6.55 -24.12 -3.31
N LYS A 552 -6.47 -24.61 -2.07
CA LYS A 552 -7.61 -24.84 -1.18
C LYS A 552 -7.35 -24.16 0.14
N MET A 553 -8.28 -23.34 0.59
CA MET A 553 -8.16 -22.60 1.83
C MET A 553 -9.51 -22.52 2.53
N ASP A 554 -9.49 -22.57 3.86
CA ASP A 554 -10.71 -22.40 4.64
C ASP A 554 -11.05 -20.91 4.77
N VAL A 555 -12.26 -20.54 4.36
CA VAL A 555 -12.70 -19.14 4.24
C VAL A 555 -13.96 -18.93 5.07
N PHE A 556 -13.95 -17.83 5.82
CA PHE A 556 -15.11 -17.26 6.50
C PHE A 556 -15.67 -16.13 5.66
N THR A 557 -16.93 -16.22 5.26
CA THR A 557 -17.67 -15.15 4.57
C THR A 557 -18.90 -14.80 5.38
N LEU A 558 -19.13 -13.51 5.61
CA LEU A 558 -20.27 -12.97 6.33
C LEU A 558 -20.87 -11.82 5.52
N GLY A 559 -22.19 -11.79 5.39
CA GLY A 559 -22.85 -10.70 4.69
C GLY A 559 -24.36 -10.64 4.90
N ILE A 560 -24.97 -9.62 4.32
CA ILE A 560 -26.39 -9.30 4.44
C ILE A 560 -27.04 -9.45 3.08
N ASN A 561 -28.16 -10.17 3.03
CA ASN A 561 -28.91 -10.42 1.81
C ASN A 561 -29.99 -9.36 1.59
N HIS A 562 -29.97 -8.68 0.45
CA HIS A 562 -30.97 -7.68 0.05
C HIS A 562 -32.01 -8.23 -0.95
N GLY A 563 -31.92 -9.52 -1.29
CA GLY A 563 -32.76 -10.15 -2.30
C GLY A 563 -32.44 -9.71 -3.73
N VAL A 564 -33.33 -10.07 -4.67
CA VAL A 564 -33.21 -9.72 -6.09
C VAL A 564 -33.88 -8.36 -6.35
N GLY A 565 -33.19 -7.48 -7.07
CA GLY A 565 -33.73 -6.19 -7.50
C GLY A 565 -34.27 -5.26 -6.38
N PRO A 566 -33.54 -5.04 -5.26
CA PRO A 566 -33.98 -4.11 -4.22
C PRO A 566 -34.31 -2.71 -4.79
N LYS A 567 -35.25 -2.00 -4.15
CA LYS A 567 -35.70 -0.65 -4.59
C LYS A 567 -35.39 0.48 -3.60
N ASP A 568 -35.21 0.14 -2.33
CA ASP A 568 -34.80 1.05 -1.26
C ASP A 568 -34.26 0.23 -0.07
N GLY A 569 -33.34 -0.69 -0.37
CA GLY A 569 -32.73 -1.53 0.65
C GLY A 569 -31.82 -0.73 1.58
N SER A 570 -31.59 -1.24 2.79
CA SER A 570 -30.66 -0.67 3.75
C SER A 570 -29.94 -1.75 4.52
N TYR A 571 -28.79 -1.41 5.09
CA TYR A 571 -28.14 -2.23 6.11
C TYR A 571 -27.55 -1.37 7.23
N ALA A 572 -27.31 -2.01 8.38
CA ALA A 572 -26.45 -1.52 9.43
C ALA A 572 -25.69 -2.67 10.09
N TYR A 573 -24.36 -2.58 10.14
CA TYR A 573 -23.53 -3.47 10.95
C TYR A 573 -22.44 -2.67 11.68
N ILE A 574 -21.96 -3.21 12.80
CA ILE A 574 -20.88 -2.60 13.58
C ILE A 574 -19.76 -3.63 13.72
N VAL A 575 -18.56 -3.25 13.29
CA VAL A 575 -17.35 -4.08 13.44
C VAL A 575 -16.62 -3.67 14.70
N VAL A 576 -16.34 -4.63 15.58
CA VAL A 576 -15.74 -4.43 16.90
C VAL A 576 -14.56 -5.40 17.07
N PRO A 577 -13.34 -5.02 16.67
CA PRO A 577 -12.15 -5.85 16.84
C PRO A 577 -11.77 -6.05 18.31
N GLY A 578 -10.95 -7.06 18.58
CA GLY A 578 -10.36 -7.33 19.89
C GLY A 578 -11.30 -8.03 20.89
N LYS A 579 -12.33 -8.74 20.41
CA LYS A 579 -13.28 -9.49 21.25
C LYS A 579 -12.93 -10.96 21.23
N THR A 580 -12.85 -11.63 22.38
CA THR A 580 -12.36 -13.03 22.45
C THR A 580 -13.40 -14.01 22.96
N SER A 581 -14.51 -13.52 23.49
CA SER A 581 -15.57 -14.34 24.09
C SER A 581 -16.94 -13.70 23.94
N ALA A 582 -17.99 -14.51 24.10
CA ALA A 582 -19.36 -14.02 24.12
C ALA A 582 -19.61 -13.03 25.27
N GLN A 583 -18.99 -13.26 26.44
CA GLN A 583 -19.07 -12.32 27.57
C GLN A 583 -18.54 -10.92 27.21
N GLU A 584 -17.45 -10.82 26.44
CA GLU A 584 -16.92 -9.53 25.99
C GLU A 584 -17.82 -8.87 24.92
N MET A 585 -18.49 -9.67 24.08
CA MET A 585 -19.50 -9.20 23.13
C MET A 585 -20.71 -8.62 23.87
N GLU A 586 -21.25 -9.36 24.83
CA GLU A 586 -22.35 -8.90 25.68
C GLU A 586 -21.98 -7.64 26.48
N ALA A 587 -20.76 -7.58 27.02
CA ALA A 587 -20.30 -6.42 27.77
C ALA A 587 -20.27 -5.17 26.89
N TYR A 588 -19.77 -5.28 25.65
CA TYR A 588 -19.82 -4.21 24.67
C TYR A 588 -21.26 -3.84 24.29
N GLN A 589 -22.15 -4.83 24.11
CA GLN A 589 -23.54 -4.57 23.77
C GLN A 589 -24.29 -3.84 24.89
N LYS A 590 -24.08 -4.26 26.15
CA LYS A 590 -24.67 -3.66 27.36
C LYS A 590 -24.21 -2.24 27.60
N GLU A 591 -22.99 -1.91 27.18
CA GLU A 591 -22.47 -0.56 27.18
C GLU A 591 -23.31 0.38 26.31
N ASN A 592 -23.84 -0.14 25.19
CA ASN A 592 -24.75 0.55 24.27
C ASN A 592 -24.30 1.98 23.92
N ALA A 593 -22.98 2.15 23.69
CA ALA A 593 -22.39 3.46 23.44
C ALA A 593 -22.73 4.03 22.06
N ILE A 594 -23.16 3.19 21.11
CA ILE A 594 -23.48 3.60 19.74
C ILE A 594 -24.98 3.78 19.56
N GLU A 595 -25.38 4.97 19.14
CA GLU A 595 -26.74 5.28 18.68
C GLU A 595 -26.73 5.49 17.17
N ILE A 596 -27.44 4.65 16.41
CA ILE A 596 -27.75 4.91 15.00
C ILE A 596 -29.02 5.76 14.96
N LEU A 597 -28.85 7.03 14.63
CA LEU A 597 -29.88 8.07 14.75
C LEU A 597 -30.66 8.27 13.46
N SER A 598 -30.03 7.97 12.32
CA SER A 598 -30.68 7.99 11.01
C SER A 598 -29.94 7.05 10.06
N ASN A 599 -30.67 6.33 9.22
CA ASN A 599 -30.11 5.58 8.10
C ASN A 599 -31.10 5.55 6.93
N ASN A 600 -31.04 6.58 6.07
CA ASN A 600 -31.84 6.67 4.85
C ASN A 600 -31.00 7.28 3.71
N ALA A 601 -31.55 7.31 2.49
CA ALA A 601 -30.84 7.77 1.30
C ALA A 601 -30.42 9.25 1.32
N LYS A 602 -30.99 10.06 2.22
CA LYS A 602 -30.72 11.50 2.36
C LYS A 602 -29.73 11.80 3.47
N VAL A 603 -29.91 11.15 4.63
CA VAL A 603 -29.12 11.38 5.84
C VAL A 603 -28.79 10.06 6.52
N GLN A 604 -27.53 9.91 6.91
CA GLN A 604 -27.06 8.88 7.82
C GLN A 604 -26.39 9.57 9.02
N ALA A 605 -26.69 9.11 10.24
CA ALA A 605 -26.23 9.77 11.45
C ALA A 605 -25.96 8.76 12.57
N VAL A 606 -24.81 8.89 13.22
CA VAL A 606 -24.37 8.05 14.33
C VAL A 606 -23.83 8.93 15.45
N ARG A 607 -24.07 8.53 16.71
CA ARG A 607 -23.45 9.12 17.89
C ARG A 607 -22.77 8.03 18.70
N ASN A 608 -21.53 8.30 19.12
CA ASN A 608 -20.95 7.60 20.26
C ASN A 608 -21.22 8.43 21.54
N THR A 609 -22.03 7.89 22.45
CA THR A 609 -22.49 8.58 23.66
C THR A 609 -21.39 8.76 24.70
N LYS A 610 -20.45 7.80 24.79
CA LYS A 610 -19.31 7.89 25.71
C LYS A 610 -18.31 8.95 25.31
N LEU A 611 -17.98 9.00 24.02
CA LEU A 611 -17.10 10.01 23.45
C LEU A 611 -17.81 11.36 23.28
N ASN A 612 -19.15 11.37 23.34
CA ASN A 612 -20.01 12.48 22.97
C ASN A 612 -19.66 13.07 21.59
N VAL A 613 -19.38 12.17 20.64
CA VAL A 613 -19.05 12.50 19.25
C VAL A 613 -20.24 12.15 18.37
N TRP A 614 -20.68 13.13 17.59
CA TRP A 614 -21.75 12.99 16.60
C TRP A 614 -21.13 13.04 15.21
N MET A 615 -21.55 12.15 14.34
CA MET A 615 -21.16 12.16 12.93
C MET A 615 -22.41 12.06 12.06
N VAL A 616 -22.51 12.95 11.08
CA VAL A 616 -23.68 13.06 10.21
C VAL A 616 -23.23 13.22 8.77
N THR A 617 -23.73 12.33 7.91
CA THR A 617 -23.58 12.41 6.46
C THR A 617 -24.88 12.91 5.85
N PHE A 618 -24.80 14.01 5.12
CA PHE A 618 -25.88 14.55 4.28
C PHE A 618 -25.57 14.28 2.81
N PHE A 619 -26.34 13.41 2.16
CA PHE A 619 -26.20 13.15 0.72
C PHE A 619 -26.92 14.21 -0.15
N GLU A 620 -27.76 15.02 0.47
CA GLU A 620 -28.44 16.19 -0.11
C GLU A 620 -28.61 17.27 0.97
N ALA A 621 -28.93 18.50 0.54
CA ALA A 621 -29.32 19.56 1.46
C ALA A 621 -30.47 19.10 2.38
N GLY A 622 -30.44 19.45 3.66
CA GLY A 622 -31.45 18.92 4.57
C GLY A 622 -31.24 19.30 6.02
N THR A 623 -32.04 18.68 6.88
CA THR A 623 -31.95 18.86 8.33
C THR A 623 -31.97 17.52 9.04
N PHE A 624 -30.97 17.29 9.87
CA PHE A 624 -30.97 16.24 10.89
C PHE A 624 -31.49 16.84 12.21
N LYS A 625 -32.45 16.18 12.86
CA LYS A 625 -33.01 16.61 14.15
C LYS A 625 -32.93 15.49 15.18
N HIS A 626 -32.32 15.81 16.32
CA HIS A 626 -32.37 15.03 17.55
C HIS A 626 -32.59 15.97 18.74
N LYS A 627 -33.04 15.44 19.89
CA LYS A 627 -33.35 16.24 21.10
C LYS A 627 -32.20 17.11 21.59
N GLU A 628 -30.96 16.64 21.43
CA GLU A 628 -29.74 17.30 21.90
C GLU A 628 -29.03 18.10 20.80
N LEU A 629 -29.15 17.66 19.55
CA LEU A 629 -28.43 18.20 18.40
C LEU A 629 -29.36 18.29 17.19
N SER A 630 -29.40 19.44 16.54
CA SER A 630 -30.00 19.61 15.22
C SER A 630 -29.00 20.28 14.30
N VAL A 631 -28.89 19.79 13.07
CA VAL A 631 -27.99 20.33 12.06
C VAL A 631 -28.78 20.54 10.77
N THR A 632 -28.74 21.75 10.22
CA THR A 632 -29.28 22.05 8.90
C THR A 632 -28.16 22.47 7.97
N VAL A 633 -28.13 21.92 6.77
CA VAL A 633 -27.16 22.26 5.72
C VAL A 633 -27.86 22.54 4.40
N ASP A 634 -27.32 23.47 3.63
CA ASP A 634 -27.84 23.83 2.31
C ASP A 634 -27.23 22.99 1.16
N LYS A 635 -26.23 22.15 1.46
CA LYS A 635 -25.53 21.29 0.50
C LYS A 635 -25.11 19.95 1.11
N PRO A 636 -24.90 18.91 0.28
CA PRO A 636 -24.31 17.65 0.72
C PRO A 636 -22.97 17.86 1.45
N CYS A 637 -22.75 17.14 2.56
CA CYS A 637 -21.49 17.19 3.31
C CYS A 637 -21.39 16.03 4.32
N VAL A 638 -20.19 15.83 4.86
CA VAL A 638 -19.96 14.97 6.01
C VAL A 638 -19.45 15.83 7.17
N LEU A 639 -20.06 15.65 8.34
CA LEU A 639 -19.85 16.48 9.51
C LEU A 639 -19.51 15.62 10.72
N MET A 640 -18.68 16.15 11.61
CA MET A 640 -18.46 15.62 12.95
C MET A 640 -18.55 16.75 13.98
N VAL A 641 -19.34 16.55 15.04
CA VAL A 641 -19.49 17.49 16.15
C VAL A 641 -19.00 16.83 17.43
N LYS A 642 -18.02 17.44 18.10
CA LYS A 642 -17.38 16.92 19.32
C LYS A 642 -16.97 18.04 20.27
N ASP A 643 -16.37 17.66 21.39
CA ASP A 643 -15.88 18.57 22.44
C ASP A 643 -16.95 19.57 22.92
N ILE A 644 -18.20 19.10 22.95
CA ILE A 644 -19.38 19.89 23.31
C ILE A 644 -19.33 20.19 24.81
N ASN A 645 -19.29 21.48 25.15
CA ASN A 645 -19.34 21.97 26.52
C ASN A 645 -20.31 23.17 26.64
N ALA A 646 -20.41 23.79 27.81
CA ALA A 646 -21.37 24.87 28.03
C ALA A 646 -21.16 26.12 27.17
N LYS A 647 -19.95 26.34 26.65
CA LYS A 647 -19.51 27.53 25.90
C LYS A 647 -19.30 27.28 24.41
N SER A 648 -18.92 26.07 24.02
CA SER A 648 -18.57 25.78 22.64
C SER A 648 -18.74 24.31 22.24
N ALA A 649 -18.69 24.06 20.94
CA ALA A 649 -18.50 22.76 20.32
C ALA A 649 -17.54 22.88 19.14
N ASN A 650 -16.81 21.80 18.81
CA ASN A 650 -16.00 21.71 17.61
C ASN A 650 -16.79 21.04 16.49
N LEU A 651 -16.91 21.73 15.35
CA LEU A 651 -17.47 21.21 14.12
C LEU A 651 -16.32 20.95 13.14
N HIS A 652 -16.18 19.69 12.72
CA HIS A 652 -15.40 19.30 11.55
C HIS A 652 -16.36 19.07 10.39
N ILE A 653 -16.00 19.55 9.21
CA ILE A 653 -16.83 19.44 8.00
C ILE A 653 -15.94 19.20 6.78
N ALA A 654 -16.40 18.34 5.88
CA ALA A 654 -15.81 18.14 4.56
C ALA A 654 -16.89 18.17 3.46
N ASP A 655 -16.47 18.50 2.24
CA ASP A 655 -17.27 18.42 1.01
C ASP A 655 -16.79 17.22 0.16
N PRO A 656 -17.42 16.03 0.26
CA PRO A 656 -17.08 14.87 -0.57
C PRO A 656 -17.30 15.08 -2.07
N GLY A 657 -18.12 16.06 -2.44
CA GLY A 657 -18.32 16.43 -3.84
C GLY A 657 -17.15 17.21 -4.43
N GLN A 658 -16.30 17.79 -3.58
CA GLN A 658 -15.24 18.71 -3.99
C GLN A 658 -15.79 19.83 -4.89
N THR A 659 -16.99 20.32 -4.57
CA THR A 659 -17.74 21.33 -5.32
C THR A 659 -17.10 22.71 -5.23
N GLN A 660 -16.14 22.89 -4.31
CA GLN A 660 -15.44 24.15 -4.04
C GLN A 660 -16.39 25.32 -3.78
N SER A 661 -17.52 25.02 -3.15
CA SER A 661 -18.58 25.97 -2.89
C SER A 661 -18.82 26.08 -1.38
N PRO A 662 -19.10 27.28 -0.84
CA PRO A 662 -19.44 27.44 0.57
C PRO A 662 -20.67 26.61 0.94
N ILE A 663 -20.66 26.04 2.14
CA ILE A 663 -21.79 25.29 2.73
C ILE A 663 -22.30 26.08 3.93
N GLN A 664 -23.58 26.44 3.91
CA GLN A 664 -24.24 27.06 5.05
C GLN A 664 -24.64 25.99 6.04
N VAL A 665 -24.19 26.14 7.29
CA VAL A 665 -24.45 25.21 8.38
C VAL A 665 -25.14 25.95 9.50
N GLU A 666 -26.30 25.44 9.93
CA GLU A 666 -26.95 25.86 11.15
C GLU A 666 -26.87 24.74 12.16
N LEU A 667 -26.19 25.00 13.27
CA LEU A 667 -26.01 24.08 14.38
C LEU A 667 -26.87 24.54 15.55
N LYS A 668 -27.71 23.64 16.07
CA LYS A 668 -28.47 23.86 17.31
C LYS A 668 -28.10 22.78 18.33
N ILE A 669 -27.56 23.21 19.47
CA ILE A 669 -27.21 22.34 20.60
C ILE A 669 -28.05 22.78 21.80
N GLY A 670 -28.95 21.91 22.25
CA GLY A 670 -29.99 22.27 23.23
C GLY A 670 -30.84 23.46 22.75
N LYS A 671 -30.80 24.59 23.47
CA LYS A 671 -31.54 25.82 23.13
C LYS A 671 -30.74 26.80 22.27
N LYS A 672 -29.42 26.61 22.17
CA LYS A 672 -28.50 27.54 21.54
C LYS A 672 -28.37 27.19 20.06
N LYS A 673 -28.42 28.21 19.20
CA LYS A 673 -28.46 28.07 17.75
C LYS A 673 -27.44 29.02 17.15
N GLN A 674 -26.59 28.49 16.27
CA GLN A 674 -25.53 29.23 15.60
C GLN A 674 -25.50 28.87 14.13
N ALA A 675 -25.50 29.87 13.26
CA ALA A 675 -25.21 29.71 11.84
C ALA A 675 -23.73 30.00 11.57
N LEU A 676 -23.14 29.27 10.64
CA LEU A 676 -21.80 29.51 10.12
C LEU A 676 -21.74 29.14 8.64
N THR A 677 -20.82 29.78 7.93
CA THR A 677 -20.48 29.40 6.55
C THR A 677 -19.19 28.59 6.58
N ALA A 678 -19.29 27.31 6.24
CA ALA A 678 -18.13 26.50 5.97
C ALA A 678 -17.64 26.81 4.56
N ASP A 679 -16.67 27.71 4.46
CA ASP A 679 -16.19 28.19 3.18
C ASP A 679 -15.29 27.13 2.52
N PHE A 680 -15.71 26.51 1.42
CA PHE A 680 -14.86 25.65 0.59
C PHE A 680 -14.49 26.33 -0.74
N SER A 681 -14.76 27.62 -0.89
CA SER A 681 -14.27 28.38 -2.03
C SER A 681 -12.74 28.40 -2.03
N GLN A 682 -12.16 28.35 -3.22
CA GLN A 682 -10.70 28.45 -3.41
C GLN A 682 -9.87 27.37 -2.70
N THR A 683 -10.43 26.21 -2.37
CA THR A 683 -9.64 25.10 -1.79
C THR A 683 -8.66 24.50 -2.78
N GLY A 684 -8.90 24.63 -4.09
CA GLY A 684 -7.98 24.20 -5.15
C GLY A 684 -7.60 22.73 -4.98
N ILE A 685 -6.30 22.46 -4.92
CA ILE A 685 -5.73 21.12 -4.73
C ILE A 685 -6.14 20.43 -3.41
N TYR A 686 -6.64 21.20 -2.43
CA TYR A 686 -7.12 20.72 -1.13
C TYR A 686 -8.65 20.57 -1.06
N ALA A 687 -9.35 20.61 -2.20
CA ALA A 687 -10.78 20.32 -2.24
C ALA A 687 -11.07 18.92 -1.65
N GLY A 688 -12.07 18.84 -0.75
CA GLY A 688 -12.39 17.62 -0.01
C GLY A 688 -11.66 17.47 1.33
N ALA A 689 -10.62 18.28 1.61
CA ALA A 689 -10.00 18.31 2.93
C ALA A 689 -10.98 18.80 4.01
N THR A 690 -10.81 18.31 5.24
CA THR A 690 -11.64 18.73 6.37
C THR A 690 -11.31 20.15 6.82
N LYS A 691 -12.34 20.95 7.12
CA LYS A 691 -12.24 22.22 7.84
C LYS A 691 -12.80 22.08 9.26
N GLN A 692 -12.18 22.76 10.21
CA GLN A 692 -12.63 22.81 11.61
C GLN A 692 -13.12 24.21 11.98
N TYR A 693 -14.22 24.28 12.72
CA TYR A 693 -14.79 25.50 13.28
C TYR A 693 -15.12 25.30 14.76
N THR A 694 -14.79 26.27 15.60
CA THR A 694 -15.29 26.31 16.98
C THR A 694 -16.60 27.12 17.01
N VAL A 695 -17.69 26.42 17.27
CA VAL A 695 -19.04 26.99 17.35
C VAL A 695 -19.28 27.45 18.78
N LYS A 696 -19.58 28.73 18.97
CA LYS A 696 -19.97 29.27 20.27
C LYS A 696 -21.42 28.87 20.57
N LEU A 697 -21.65 28.37 21.78
CA LEU A 697 -22.95 27.98 22.28
C LEU A 697 -23.47 29.05 23.21
#